data_AF-A0A2D7Q4Y7-F1
#
_entry.id   AF-A0A2D7Q4Y7-F1
#
_cell.length_a   1.000
_cell.length_b   1.000
_cell.length_c   1.000
_cell.angle_alpha   90.00
_cell.angle_beta   90.00
_cell.angle_gamma   90.00
#
_symmetry.space_group_name_H-M   'P 1'
#
loop_
_entity.id
_entity.type
_entity.pdbx_description
1 polymer ?
#
loop_
_entity_poly.entity_id
_entity_poly.type
_entity_poly.pdbx_seq_one_letter_code
_entity_poly.pdbx_strand_id
1 'polypeptide(L)'
;MTKNLRVKTSKLIDKTNRISFKFNGTKYYGFKGDTLASALLANDVHLVGRSFKYHRPRGIMTAGSEEPNAIIQLHDNTSRTEPNVRATEVEIYEGLEASSQNCWPSVNFDIGGINNLLSPLLPAGFYYKTFMWPASFWKKYEYFIRKSAGLGKSPVEPDPDVYEHRYIHCDVIVIGAGISGIIAAKISAENGLKTLLVDERPYLGGSTIYQNSDYFKINNQNSGSWLEKEINELKQLENLEIKTRTSVAAYHGYNFLLARESLTDHLPIEQRDNKTRQKLLKIRAKKVITATGAIERPLIFDNNDRPGILLSSAIKKYADLYGVACGEKNILLTNNDSAYETAISLIQKGIKVEAIIDNREQVNSKLVKEVEKNNIKIFKGFTVVNTSGYKRINKVSIMQLSKDGEKVIGSKTTLNCDCLGVSGGWTPAVHLFTQSGGKLRFREEDQIFIPLTYNSKQISIGSCNGEFTLDEILTNTTKSLIKFLEIKDTNYDNVDVKSSDSKLKRNIWLLPSDKILGKTKPFVDYQNDSTAKDIKLALREGFRSIEHVKRYTTTGMGTDQGKLGNMHALGIISETADAKMGELGTTTFRPPYTPLTFGTIVGRNVGEYFDIFRRTPIHDWHVKNNAEFENVGQWKRAWYYPINNEDMHRAVQRESKAARDSAGILDASTLGKIDIQGTDASEFLNRVYTNAWSKLAIGKCRYGLMLNEDGMVYDDGVTTRLAENHYIMTTTTGGAANVMGKLEDYLQTEWPELDVYLTSVTDHFATISVCGPNSKKIVSSVISDLDFTDEKFPHMSFQNAKIDKINCRVMRISFTGEHSYEINVQANYGKSVWEKCMEAGKDFNITPYGTETMHLLRAEKGFIIVGQDTDATMTPIDLQMDWIVSKKKYDFIGKRSLYRSDTIREDRKQLVGLLTEDPNEVLEEGAQIVADTNKSPVEMLGHVTSSYYSPNLKKSIALGVVRGGKKMMGQKLIIPMGKKNINITVADPVFLDKENKRLNAKL
;
A
#
# COMPACT_ATOMS: atom_id res chain seq x y z
N MET A 1 2.29 45.74 -10.81
CA MET A 1 1.63 44.80 -11.73
C MET A 1 2.71 43.84 -12.22
N THR A 2 2.53 42.54 -12.02
CA THR A 2 3.42 41.53 -12.60
C THR A 2 3.33 41.59 -14.12
N LYS A 3 4.46 41.43 -14.80
CA LYS A 3 4.51 41.48 -16.26
C LYS A 3 3.86 40.21 -16.82
N ASN A 4 2.99 40.35 -17.82
CA ASN A 4 2.33 39.19 -18.43
C ASN A 4 3.25 38.60 -19.51
N LEU A 5 3.67 37.34 -19.33
CA LEU A 5 4.56 36.62 -20.26
C LEU A 5 3.80 35.74 -21.27
N ARG A 6 2.48 35.92 -21.41
CA ARG A 6 1.65 35.16 -22.35
C ARG A 6 1.89 35.61 -23.81
N VAL A 7 2.10 34.64 -24.69
CA VAL A 7 2.21 34.80 -26.15
C VAL A 7 1.06 34.06 -26.87
N LYS A 8 1.20 33.78 -28.17
CA LYS A 8 0.20 33.01 -28.94
C LYS A 8 0.14 31.55 -28.45
N THR A 9 -0.95 31.19 -27.78
CA THR A 9 -1.27 29.84 -27.28
C THR A 9 -1.61 28.84 -28.38
N SER A 10 -1.50 27.55 -28.07
CA SER A 10 -2.07 26.48 -28.89
C SER A 10 -3.60 26.40 -28.77
N LYS A 11 -4.22 25.53 -29.58
CA LYS A 11 -5.65 25.18 -29.48
C LYS A 11 -6.02 24.42 -28.19
N LEU A 12 -5.03 23.85 -27.49
CA LEU A 12 -5.25 23.06 -26.27
C LEU A 12 -5.45 23.95 -25.02
N ILE A 13 -5.27 25.27 -25.15
CA ILE A 13 -5.56 26.25 -24.10
C ILE A 13 -6.79 27.05 -24.51
N ASP A 14 -7.83 26.98 -23.67
CA ASP A 14 -9.07 27.69 -23.91
C ASP A 14 -9.02 29.11 -23.31
N LYS A 15 -8.71 30.06 -24.19
CA LYS A 15 -8.63 31.49 -23.84
C LYS A 15 -9.97 32.14 -23.53
N THR A 16 -11.09 31.51 -23.86
CA THR A 16 -12.42 32.05 -23.56
C THR A 16 -12.78 31.86 -22.10
N ASN A 17 -12.16 30.89 -21.43
CA ASN A 17 -12.39 30.55 -20.03
C ASN A 17 -11.19 30.94 -19.16
N ARG A 18 -11.26 32.13 -18.56
CA ARG A 18 -10.28 32.62 -17.58
C ARG A 18 -10.54 31.99 -16.22
N ILE A 19 -9.49 31.48 -15.59
CA ILE A 19 -9.54 30.77 -14.30
C ILE A 19 -8.78 31.57 -13.25
N SER A 20 -9.34 31.73 -12.06
CA SER A 20 -8.68 32.37 -10.93
C SER A 20 -8.17 31.36 -9.90
N PHE A 21 -6.96 31.59 -9.37
CA PHE A 21 -6.33 30.74 -8.36
C PHE A 21 -5.50 31.60 -7.40
N LYS A 22 -5.14 31.05 -6.23
CA LYS A 22 -4.23 31.69 -5.28
C LYS A 22 -2.95 30.91 -5.16
N PHE A 23 -1.82 31.63 -5.15
CA PHE A 23 -0.51 31.09 -4.82
C PHE A 23 0.15 31.95 -3.74
N ASN A 24 0.53 31.35 -2.62
CA ASN A 24 1.05 32.07 -1.44
C ASN A 24 0.14 33.23 -1.01
N GLY A 25 -1.18 32.99 -0.98
CA GLY A 25 -2.20 33.99 -0.63
C GLY A 25 -2.46 35.08 -1.69
N THR A 26 -1.66 35.16 -2.75
CA THR A 26 -1.85 36.15 -3.83
C THR A 26 -2.72 35.56 -4.94
N LYS A 27 -3.72 36.32 -5.40
CA LYS A 27 -4.61 35.91 -6.49
C LYS A 27 -3.96 36.14 -7.86
N TYR A 28 -3.95 35.10 -8.69
CA TYR A 28 -3.46 35.09 -10.06
C TYR A 28 -4.54 34.59 -11.02
N TYR A 29 -4.26 34.69 -12.32
CA TYR A 29 -5.17 34.23 -13.36
C TYR A 29 -4.45 33.42 -14.43
N GLY A 30 -5.10 32.37 -14.89
CA GLY A 30 -4.70 31.60 -16.06
C GLY A 30 -5.89 31.31 -16.95
N PHE A 31 -5.75 30.31 -17.82
CA PHE A 31 -6.79 29.84 -18.71
C PHE A 31 -7.06 28.36 -18.51
N LYS A 32 -8.25 27.90 -18.85
CA LYS A 32 -8.57 26.47 -18.82
C LYS A 32 -7.59 25.70 -19.72
N GLY A 33 -6.99 24.65 -19.17
CA GLY A 33 -5.91 23.87 -19.79
C GLY A 33 -4.50 24.27 -19.34
N ASP A 34 -4.33 25.38 -18.60
CA ASP A 34 -3.07 25.67 -17.91
C ASP A 34 -2.82 24.67 -16.78
N THR A 35 -1.55 24.41 -16.51
CA THR A 35 -1.10 23.86 -15.23
C THR A 35 -0.74 25.00 -14.27
N LEU A 36 -0.63 24.71 -12.98
CA LEU A 36 -0.19 25.69 -12.00
C LEU A 36 1.19 26.26 -12.40
N ALA A 37 2.10 25.42 -12.89
CA ALA A 37 3.40 25.86 -13.40
C ALA A 37 3.29 26.82 -14.60
N SER A 38 2.49 26.50 -15.63
CA SER A 38 2.34 27.38 -16.79
C SER A 38 1.66 28.70 -16.42
N ALA A 39 0.68 28.66 -15.52
CA ALA A 39 -0.01 29.85 -15.03
C ALA A 39 0.90 30.74 -14.17
N LEU A 40 1.75 30.16 -13.32
CA LEU A 40 2.74 30.90 -12.53
C LEU A 40 3.75 31.61 -13.44
N LEU A 41 4.31 30.90 -14.42
CA LEU A 41 5.23 31.50 -15.41
C LEU A 41 4.55 32.62 -16.22
N ALA A 42 3.29 32.43 -16.64
CA ALA A 42 2.54 33.47 -17.36
C ALA A 42 2.37 34.76 -16.55
N ASN A 43 2.36 34.65 -15.22
CA ASN A 43 2.25 35.76 -14.27
C ASN A 43 3.63 36.21 -13.72
N ASP A 44 4.73 35.83 -14.37
CA ASP A 44 6.11 36.20 -14.00
C ASP A 44 6.53 35.71 -12.59
N VAL A 45 6.00 34.55 -12.18
CA VAL A 45 6.35 33.89 -10.92
C VAL A 45 7.30 32.73 -11.18
N HIS A 46 8.60 32.97 -11.04
CA HIS A 46 9.64 31.94 -11.20
C HIS A 46 10.10 31.33 -9.88
N LEU A 47 9.99 32.05 -8.76
CA LEU A 47 10.34 31.55 -7.44
C LEU A 47 9.16 30.82 -6.82
N VAL A 48 9.20 29.49 -6.85
CA VAL A 48 8.09 28.62 -6.42
C VAL A 48 8.35 27.95 -5.08
N GLY A 49 9.60 27.71 -4.71
CA GLY A 49 9.93 27.03 -3.46
C GLY A 49 11.37 27.27 -3.02
N ARG A 50 11.76 26.52 -1.98
CA ARG A 50 13.12 26.54 -1.40
C ARG A 50 13.66 25.12 -1.33
N SER A 51 14.96 24.99 -1.61
CA SER A 51 15.62 23.68 -1.63
C SER A 51 15.66 23.04 -0.25
N PHE A 52 15.66 21.70 -0.19
CA PHE A 52 15.50 20.93 1.04
C PHE A 52 16.51 21.29 2.14
N LYS A 53 17.81 21.26 1.83
CA LYS A 53 18.90 21.35 2.82
C LYS A 53 19.44 22.77 2.93
N TYR A 54 19.65 23.41 1.78
CA TYR A 54 20.33 24.70 1.69
C TYR A 54 19.35 25.89 1.62
N HIS A 55 18.04 25.66 1.51
CA HIS A 55 17.04 26.72 1.40
C HIS A 55 17.34 27.71 0.26
N ARG A 56 17.94 27.21 -0.83
CA ARG A 56 18.24 28.02 -2.01
C ARG A 56 16.93 28.32 -2.76
N PRO A 57 16.78 29.51 -3.37
CA PRO A 57 15.64 29.80 -4.24
C PRO A 57 15.51 28.74 -5.33
N ARG A 58 14.32 28.14 -5.47
CA ARG A 58 14.01 27.16 -6.53
C ARG A 58 12.80 27.58 -7.34
N GLY A 59 12.85 27.28 -8.63
CA GLY A 59 11.80 27.55 -9.59
C GLY A 59 11.47 26.33 -10.44
N ILE A 60 10.47 26.48 -11.30
CA ILE A 60 10.07 25.46 -12.27
C ILE A 60 11.27 25.11 -13.14
N MET A 61 11.52 23.82 -13.34
CA MET A 61 12.65 23.28 -14.11
C MET A 61 12.16 22.49 -15.34
N THR A 62 11.01 21.84 -15.25
CA THR A 62 10.49 20.93 -16.27
C THR A 62 9.02 21.25 -16.59
N ALA A 63 8.32 20.34 -17.28
CA ALA A 63 6.91 20.52 -17.65
C ALA A 63 6.12 19.20 -17.61
N GLY A 64 6.49 18.30 -16.70
CA GLY A 64 5.89 16.98 -16.53
C GLY A 64 6.15 16.36 -15.14
N SER A 65 6.01 15.04 -15.04
CA SER A 65 6.17 14.25 -13.82
C SER A 65 7.63 14.14 -13.33
N GLU A 66 8.58 14.62 -14.13
CA GLU A 66 10.00 14.72 -13.83
C GLU A 66 10.41 15.99 -13.06
N GLU A 67 9.48 16.89 -12.73
CA GLU A 67 9.75 18.14 -12.00
C GLU A 67 10.31 17.90 -10.59
N PRO A 68 11.53 18.38 -10.26
CA PRO A 68 12.14 18.19 -8.94
C PRO A 68 12.01 19.39 -7.98
N ASN A 69 11.71 20.59 -8.50
CA ASN A 69 11.82 21.85 -7.76
C ASN A 69 10.48 22.46 -7.38
N ALA A 70 9.55 22.55 -8.33
CA ALA A 70 8.24 23.19 -8.15
C ALA A 70 7.26 22.27 -7.41
N ILE A 71 7.66 21.89 -6.19
CA ILE A 71 6.92 21.06 -5.25
C ILE A 71 6.12 21.98 -4.32
N ILE A 72 4.81 21.81 -4.29
CA ILE A 72 3.85 22.72 -3.65
C ILE A 72 2.86 21.98 -2.76
N GLN A 73 2.27 22.73 -1.83
CA GLN A 73 1.20 22.27 -0.95
C GLN A 73 -0.13 22.78 -1.50
N LEU A 74 -1.13 21.92 -1.59
CA LEU A 74 -2.50 22.29 -1.95
C LEU A 74 -3.37 22.39 -0.71
N HIS A 75 -4.33 23.34 -0.71
CA HIS A 75 -5.41 23.45 0.28
C HIS A 75 -4.94 23.51 1.75
N ASP A 76 -4.00 24.41 2.02
CA ASP A 76 -3.43 24.63 3.36
C ASP A 76 -4.48 24.66 4.47
N ASN A 77 -4.19 23.97 5.57
CA ASN A 77 -5.02 23.93 6.79
C ASN A 77 -6.46 23.42 6.59
N THR A 78 -6.71 22.60 5.57
CA THR A 78 -7.98 21.90 5.37
C THR A 78 -7.82 20.38 5.49
N SER A 79 -8.93 19.64 5.60
CA SER A 79 -8.92 18.17 5.53
C SER A 79 -8.49 17.63 4.16
N ARG A 80 -8.52 18.46 3.12
CA ARG A 80 -8.09 18.15 1.75
C ARG A 80 -6.66 18.58 1.45
N THR A 81 -5.89 18.97 2.49
CA THR A 81 -4.51 19.43 2.29
C THR A 81 -3.64 18.33 1.70
N GLU A 82 -2.90 18.64 0.64
CA GLU A 82 -2.07 17.68 -0.08
C GLU A 82 -0.64 18.20 -0.24
N PRO A 83 0.35 17.58 0.43
CA PRO A 83 1.73 17.99 0.34
C PRO A 83 2.44 17.35 -0.86
N ASN A 84 3.55 17.96 -1.24
CA ASN A 84 4.51 17.45 -2.21
C ASN A 84 3.97 17.23 -3.63
N VAL A 85 2.99 18.03 -4.03
CA VAL A 85 2.40 17.96 -5.37
C VAL A 85 3.30 18.72 -6.35
N ARG A 86 3.41 18.26 -7.60
CA ARG A 86 4.19 18.96 -8.64
C ARG A 86 3.31 19.99 -9.33
N ALA A 87 3.72 21.26 -9.31
CA ALA A 87 2.98 22.34 -9.98
C ALA A 87 2.81 22.08 -11.50
N THR A 88 3.69 21.28 -12.10
CA THR A 88 3.65 20.87 -13.51
C THR A 88 2.53 19.88 -13.85
N GLU A 89 1.95 19.20 -12.85
CA GLU A 89 0.89 18.20 -13.02
C GLU A 89 -0.48 18.68 -12.52
N VAL A 90 -0.54 19.81 -11.80
CA VAL A 90 -1.80 20.39 -11.29
C VAL A 90 -2.45 21.23 -12.38
N GLU A 91 -3.57 20.77 -12.92
CA GLU A 91 -4.46 21.60 -13.76
C GLU A 91 -5.12 22.69 -12.89
N ILE A 92 -5.07 23.95 -13.32
CA ILE A 92 -5.74 25.02 -12.57
C ILE A 92 -7.26 24.93 -12.73
N TYR A 93 -7.98 25.21 -11.66
CA TYR A 93 -9.43 25.34 -11.63
C TYR A 93 -9.83 26.53 -10.74
N GLU A 94 -11.08 26.97 -10.86
CA GLU A 94 -11.56 28.16 -10.15
C GLU A 94 -11.46 27.96 -8.64
N GLY A 95 -10.77 28.87 -7.97
CA GLY A 95 -10.60 28.81 -6.51
C GLY A 95 -9.49 27.86 -6.03
N LEU A 96 -8.66 27.30 -6.92
CA LEU A 96 -7.46 26.54 -6.52
C LEU A 96 -6.59 27.37 -5.57
N GLU A 97 -6.19 26.80 -4.43
CA GLU A 97 -5.25 27.40 -3.48
C GLU A 97 -4.00 26.53 -3.32
N ALA A 98 -2.85 27.15 -3.53
CA ALA A 98 -1.54 26.50 -3.43
C ALA A 98 -0.52 27.38 -2.68
N SER A 99 0.48 26.75 -2.07
CA SER A 99 1.57 27.46 -1.39
C SER A 99 2.93 26.81 -1.61
N SER A 100 3.97 27.63 -1.44
CA SER A 100 5.36 27.21 -1.45
C SER A 100 5.68 26.34 -0.25
N GLN A 101 6.49 25.32 -0.48
CA GLN A 101 6.99 24.43 0.57
C GLN A 101 8.41 24.79 1.03
N ASN A 102 8.75 24.29 2.23
CA ASN A 102 10.06 24.39 2.86
C ASN A 102 10.64 25.82 3.00
N CYS A 103 9.80 26.81 3.27
CA CYS A 103 10.22 28.20 3.46
C CYS A 103 9.58 28.84 4.69
N TRP A 104 10.36 29.60 5.49
CA TRP A 104 9.81 30.35 6.62
C TRP A 104 10.54 31.69 6.87
N PRO A 105 9.81 32.81 7.09
CA PRO A 105 8.34 32.93 7.11
C PRO A 105 7.69 32.95 5.72
N SER A 106 8.44 33.17 4.63
CA SER A 106 7.89 33.15 3.27
C SER A 106 8.92 32.68 2.24
N VAL A 107 8.46 32.31 1.04
CA VAL A 107 9.38 31.96 -0.05
C VAL A 107 10.31 33.13 -0.44
N ASN A 108 9.87 34.37 -0.22
CA ASN A 108 10.62 35.58 -0.55
C ASN A 108 11.66 35.98 0.51
N PHE A 109 11.40 35.64 1.76
CA PHE A 109 12.25 35.91 2.91
C PHE A 109 12.28 34.64 3.78
N ASP A 110 13.32 33.84 3.59
CA ASP A 110 13.49 32.53 4.21
C ASP A 110 14.73 32.52 5.12
N ILE A 111 14.52 32.41 6.42
CA ILE A 111 15.58 32.41 7.44
C ILE A 111 16.48 31.17 7.30
N GLY A 112 15.92 30.05 6.82
CA GLY A 112 16.69 28.84 6.52
C GLY A 112 17.81 29.07 5.49
N GLY A 113 17.76 30.15 4.71
CA GLY A 113 18.78 30.53 3.74
C GLY A 113 20.19 30.69 4.33
N ILE A 114 20.32 30.86 5.65
CA ILE A 114 21.61 30.86 6.37
C ILE A 114 22.36 29.53 6.15
N ASN A 115 21.65 28.40 6.00
CA ASN A 115 22.25 27.09 5.74
C ASN A 115 23.10 27.07 4.45
N ASN A 116 22.75 27.91 3.45
CA ASN A 116 23.54 28.03 2.23
C ASN A 116 24.94 28.62 2.49
N LEU A 117 25.08 29.54 3.45
CA LEU A 117 26.37 30.11 3.88
C LEU A 117 27.19 29.06 4.65
N LEU A 118 26.53 28.29 5.51
CA LEU A 118 27.13 27.20 6.30
C LEU A 118 27.32 25.90 5.50
N SER A 119 26.99 25.88 4.21
CA SER A 119 27.04 24.67 3.38
C SER A 119 28.37 23.91 3.36
N PRO A 120 29.58 24.51 3.57
CA PRO A 120 30.82 23.75 3.74
C PRO A 120 30.84 22.84 4.98
N LEU A 121 30.08 23.18 6.02
CA LEU A 121 29.94 22.39 7.26
C LEU A 121 28.86 21.31 7.15
N LEU A 122 28.10 21.30 6.05
CA LEU A 122 27.00 20.38 5.81
C LEU A 122 27.30 19.49 4.59
N PRO A 123 28.37 18.66 4.58
CA PRO A 123 28.61 17.69 3.50
C PRO A 123 27.52 16.59 3.48
N ALA A 124 27.49 15.77 2.43
CA ALA A 124 26.80 14.48 2.50
C ALA A 124 27.30 13.66 3.70
N GLY A 125 26.40 12.89 4.32
CA GLY A 125 26.71 12.10 5.52
C GLY A 125 26.84 12.88 6.84
N PHE A 126 26.77 14.23 6.83
CA PHE A 126 26.88 15.06 8.05
C PHE A 126 25.97 14.60 9.20
N TYR A 127 24.69 14.34 8.90
CA TYR A 127 23.72 13.94 9.92
C TYR A 127 24.11 12.66 10.66
N TYR A 128 24.62 11.65 9.92
CA TYR A 128 25.09 10.39 10.51
C TYR A 128 26.31 10.60 11.40
N LYS A 129 27.22 11.48 11.00
CA LYS A 129 28.47 11.76 11.72
C LYS A 129 28.26 12.62 12.97
N THR A 130 27.26 13.50 12.96
CA THR A 130 27.08 14.51 14.02
C THR A 130 25.96 14.17 15.00
N PHE A 131 24.84 13.60 14.57
CA PHE A 131 23.66 13.45 15.43
C PHE A 131 23.40 12.03 15.94
N MET A 132 24.10 11.00 15.42
CA MET A 132 23.98 9.64 15.96
C MET A 132 24.83 9.41 17.22
N TRP A 133 25.63 10.40 17.63
CA TRP A 133 26.47 10.31 18.81
C TRP A 133 26.43 11.62 19.62
N PRO A 134 26.37 11.57 20.97
CA PRO A 134 26.13 10.39 21.80
C PRO A 134 24.66 9.90 21.69
N ALA A 135 24.44 8.59 21.75
CA ALA A 135 23.11 7.98 21.58
C ALA A 135 22.05 8.53 22.56
N SER A 136 22.45 8.96 23.76
CA SER A 136 21.58 9.57 24.77
C SER A 136 20.94 10.89 24.31
N PHE A 137 21.54 11.58 23.34
CA PHE A 137 21.01 12.83 22.80
C PHE A 137 20.10 12.64 21.58
N TRP A 138 20.03 11.43 21.00
CA TRP A 138 19.24 11.17 19.80
C TRP A 138 17.78 11.63 19.95
N LYS A 139 17.10 11.32 21.06
CA LYS A 139 15.71 11.76 21.30
C LYS A 139 15.54 13.28 21.27
N LYS A 140 16.57 14.04 21.66
CA LYS A 140 16.56 15.51 21.59
C LYS A 140 16.80 15.99 20.16
N TYR A 141 17.81 15.46 19.48
CA TYR A 141 18.11 15.81 18.08
C TYR A 141 16.94 15.48 17.16
N GLU A 142 16.35 14.29 17.33
CA GLU A 142 15.21 13.80 16.56
C GLU A 142 14.04 14.77 16.58
N TYR A 143 13.70 15.34 17.74
CA TYR A 143 12.60 16.30 17.86
C TYR A 143 12.79 17.53 16.96
N PHE A 144 14.01 18.10 16.93
CA PHE A 144 14.31 19.26 16.08
C PHE A 144 14.46 18.88 14.62
N ILE A 145 15.15 17.77 14.32
CA ILE A 145 15.35 17.27 12.96
C ILE A 145 14.01 16.97 12.31
N ARG A 146 13.04 16.35 13.01
CA ARG A 146 11.70 16.07 12.46
C ARG A 146 10.96 17.33 12.01
N LYS A 147 11.20 18.48 12.66
CA LYS A 147 10.60 19.76 12.25
C LYS A 147 11.29 20.37 11.02
N SER A 148 12.55 20.05 10.77
CA SER A 148 13.34 20.57 9.65
C SER A 148 13.51 19.59 8.47
N ALA A 149 13.17 18.31 8.63
CA ALA A 149 13.47 17.25 7.66
C ALA A 149 12.31 16.92 6.70
N GLY A 150 11.19 17.66 6.75
CA GLY A 150 10.04 17.48 5.85
C GLY A 150 9.88 18.64 4.87
N LEU A 151 9.46 18.36 3.63
CA LEU A 151 9.14 19.40 2.64
C LEU A 151 7.72 19.97 2.84
N GLY A 152 6.72 19.12 3.07
CA GLY A 152 5.29 19.48 3.16
C GLY A 152 4.62 18.96 4.43
N LYS A 153 3.34 19.34 4.63
CA LYS A 153 2.54 18.98 5.81
C LYS A 153 1.37 18.08 5.42
N SER A 154 1.27 16.92 6.07
CA SER A 154 0.16 15.99 5.89
C SER A 154 -1.14 16.51 6.54
N PRO A 155 -2.32 16.08 6.07
CA PRO A 155 -3.60 16.36 6.74
C PRO A 155 -3.63 15.77 8.15
N VAL A 156 -4.33 16.45 9.06
CA VAL A 156 -4.62 15.96 10.43
C VAL A 156 -6.04 15.43 10.56
N GLU A 157 -6.96 15.94 9.74
CA GLU A 157 -8.35 15.51 9.66
C GLU A 157 -8.53 14.39 8.62
N PRO A 158 -9.59 13.56 8.73
CA PRO A 158 -9.91 12.55 7.72
C PRO A 158 -10.12 13.15 6.34
N ASP A 159 -9.57 12.50 5.32
CA ASP A 159 -9.78 12.88 3.91
C ASP A 159 -11.26 12.67 3.52
N PRO A 160 -11.97 13.73 3.09
CA PRO A 160 -13.38 13.63 2.67
C PRO A 160 -13.58 13.11 1.24
N ASP A 161 -12.51 12.85 0.47
CA ASP A 161 -12.61 12.31 -0.89
C ASP A 161 -13.02 10.83 -0.94
N VAL A 162 -13.70 10.46 -2.03
CA VAL A 162 -14.05 9.06 -2.34
C VAL A 162 -13.06 8.47 -3.33
N TYR A 163 -12.60 7.25 -3.06
CA TYR A 163 -11.67 6.51 -3.90
C TYR A 163 -12.24 5.14 -4.25
N GLU A 164 -11.96 4.63 -5.45
CA GLU A 164 -12.47 3.34 -5.92
C GLU A 164 -11.40 2.52 -6.63
N HIS A 165 -11.64 1.22 -6.76
CA HIS A 165 -10.85 0.32 -7.61
C HIS A 165 -11.67 -0.13 -8.81
N ARG A 166 -11.02 -0.35 -9.96
CA ARG A 166 -11.65 -0.96 -11.15
C ARG A 166 -10.73 -2.03 -11.73
N TYR A 167 -11.29 -3.18 -12.10
CA TYR A 167 -10.57 -4.27 -12.74
C TYR A 167 -10.80 -4.24 -14.24
N ILE A 168 -9.73 -4.31 -15.05
CA ILE A 168 -9.81 -4.24 -16.52
C ILE A 168 -9.06 -5.41 -17.14
N HIS A 169 -9.67 -6.04 -18.14
CA HIS A 169 -9.01 -7.02 -19.02
C HIS A 169 -9.01 -6.51 -20.47
N CYS A 170 -7.86 -6.58 -21.13
CA CYS A 170 -7.67 -6.17 -22.53
C CYS A 170 -6.70 -7.11 -23.26
N ASP A 171 -6.74 -7.11 -24.59
CA ASP A 171 -5.77 -7.84 -25.41
C ASP A 171 -4.45 -7.09 -25.45
N VAL A 172 -4.51 -5.77 -25.68
CA VAL A 172 -3.33 -4.89 -25.73
C VAL A 172 -3.54 -3.70 -24.81
N ILE A 173 -2.56 -3.42 -23.96
CA ILE A 173 -2.44 -2.10 -23.32
C ILE A 173 -1.27 -1.34 -23.95
N VAL A 174 -1.50 -0.08 -24.29
CA VAL A 174 -0.49 0.87 -24.75
C VAL A 174 -0.31 1.95 -23.70
N ILE A 175 0.93 2.12 -23.23
CA ILE A 175 1.27 3.03 -22.14
C ILE A 175 2.05 4.23 -22.69
N GLY A 176 1.42 5.41 -22.65
CA GLY A 176 1.91 6.64 -23.25
C GLY A 176 1.26 6.90 -24.60
N ALA A 177 0.72 8.11 -24.78
CA ALA A 177 0.00 8.56 -25.96
C ALA A 177 0.82 9.57 -26.78
N GLY A 178 2.14 9.41 -26.84
CA GLY A 178 2.97 10.06 -27.86
C GLY A 178 2.75 9.45 -29.25
N ILE A 179 3.43 9.94 -30.28
CA ILE A 179 3.27 9.46 -31.67
C ILE A 179 3.36 7.92 -31.78
N SER A 180 4.35 7.29 -31.14
CA SER A 180 4.48 5.82 -31.12
C SER A 180 3.30 5.12 -30.46
N GLY A 181 2.76 5.69 -29.38
CA GLY A 181 1.62 5.14 -28.65
C GLY A 181 0.31 5.28 -29.42
N ILE A 182 0.09 6.42 -30.07
CA ILE A 182 -1.08 6.62 -30.95
C ILE A 182 -1.07 5.60 -32.09
N ILE A 183 0.08 5.45 -32.76
CA ILE A 183 0.25 4.48 -33.85
C ILE A 183 0.05 3.05 -33.34
N ALA A 184 0.65 2.68 -32.20
CA ALA A 184 0.50 1.34 -31.63
C ALA A 184 -0.95 1.03 -31.23
N ALA A 185 -1.64 1.98 -30.62
CA ALA A 185 -3.04 1.82 -30.22
C ALA A 185 -3.95 1.68 -31.45
N LYS A 186 -3.74 2.52 -32.47
CA LYS A 186 -4.49 2.47 -33.73
C LYS A 186 -4.27 1.15 -34.47
N ILE A 187 -3.01 0.74 -34.68
CA ILE A 187 -2.68 -0.55 -35.33
C ILE A 187 -3.31 -1.72 -34.57
N SER A 188 -3.22 -1.73 -33.24
CA SER A 188 -3.76 -2.82 -32.42
C SER A 188 -5.29 -2.91 -32.56
N ALA A 189 -5.98 -1.77 -32.47
CA ALA A 189 -7.43 -1.69 -32.56
C ALA A 189 -7.95 -1.98 -33.99
N GLU A 190 -7.30 -1.46 -35.04
CA GLU A 190 -7.64 -1.74 -36.45
C GLU A 190 -7.52 -3.24 -36.79
N ASN A 191 -6.64 -3.97 -36.09
CA ASN A 191 -6.50 -5.43 -36.20
C ASN A 191 -7.43 -6.20 -35.24
N GLY A 192 -8.50 -5.56 -34.74
CA GLY A 192 -9.56 -6.22 -33.97
C GLY A 192 -9.23 -6.50 -32.50
N LEU A 193 -8.06 -6.09 -31.99
CA LEU A 193 -7.66 -6.34 -30.60
C LEU A 193 -8.35 -5.34 -29.66
N LYS A 194 -8.93 -5.84 -28.55
CA LYS A 194 -9.47 -4.97 -27.50
C LYS A 194 -8.34 -4.20 -26.84
N THR A 195 -8.24 -2.91 -27.14
CA THR A 195 -7.07 -2.09 -26.82
C THR A 195 -7.41 -1.08 -25.74
N LEU A 196 -6.48 -0.90 -24.78
CA LEU A 196 -6.53 0.15 -23.77
C LEU A 196 -5.33 1.08 -23.97
N LEU A 197 -5.57 2.36 -24.28
CA LEU A 197 -4.54 3.39 -24.32
C LEU A 197 -4.60 4.23 -23.05
N VAL A 198 -3.50 4.32 -22.31
CA VAL A 198 -3.39 5.14 -21.09
C VAL A 198 -2.32 6.20 -21.23
N ASP A 199 -2.59 7.41 -20.75
CA ASP A 199 -1.60 8.48 -20.66
C ASP A 199 -1.84 9.33 -19.42
N GLU A 200 -0.76 9.77 -18.76
CA GLU A 200 -0.83 10.57 -17.54
C GLU A 200 -1.30 12.00 -17.78
N ARG A 201 -1.20 12.50 -19.02
CA ARG A 201 -1.54 13.87 -19.38
C ARG A 201 -3.04 14.01 -19.66
N PRO A 202 -3.58 15.24 -19.61
CA PRO A 202 -4.97 15.52 -19.93
C PRO A 202 -5.31 15.48 -21.43
N TYR A 203 -4.31 15.35 -22.31
CA TYR A 203 -4.42 15.38 -23.76
C TYR A 203 -3.53 14.31 -24.41
N LEU A 204 -3.81 13.98 -25.67
CA LEU A 204 -3.06 12.99 -26.46
C LEU A 204 -2.02 13.66 -27.38
N GLY A 205 -1.02 12.89 -27.79
CA GLY A 205 -0.06 13.24 -28.84
C GLY A 205 1.34 13.66 -28.37
N GLY A 206 1.63 13.53 -27.07
CA GLY A 206 2.98 13.71 -26.53
C GLY A 206 3.60 15.09 -26.81
N SER A 207 4.85 15.13 -27.25
CA SER A 207 5.55 16.36 -27.68
C SER A 207 5.26 16.75 -29.13
N THR A 208 4.92 15.77 -29.98
CA THR A 208 4.69 15.97 -31.42
C THR A 208 3.43 16.79 -31.68
N ILE A 209 2.40 16.71 -30.83
CA ILE A 209 1.12 17.42 -31.06
C ILE A 209 1.26 18.94 -31.18
N TYR A 210 2.30 19.53 -30.58
CA TYR A 210 2.61 20.96 -30.68
C TYR A 210 3.88 21.24 -31.51
N GLN A 211 4.41 20.24 -32.22
CA GLN A 211 5.51 20.42 -33.16
C GLN A 211 4.97 20.93 -34.50
N ASN A 212 5.02 22.26 -34.67
CA ASN A 212 4.56 22.94 -35.87
C ASN A 212 5.74 23.62 -36.57
N SER A 213 6.50 22.85 -37.35
CA SER A 213 7.77 23.29 -37.92
C SER A 213 8.02 22.67 -39.30
N ASP A 214 8.50 23.48 -40.26
CA ASP A 214 8.81 23.02 -41.62
C ASP A 214 10.01 22.04 -41.70
N TYR A 215 10.70 21.87 -40.58
CA TYR A 215 11.82 20.94 -40.41
C TYR A 215 11.40 19.53 -39.99
N PHE A 216 10.14 19.38 -39.55
CA PHE A 216 9.55 18.13 -39.08
C PHE A 216 8.22 17.88 -39.79
N LYS A 217 8.26 17.12 -40.89
CA LYS A 217 7.07 16.81 -41.69
C LYS A 217 6.85 15.31 -41.84
N ILE A 218 5.58 14.95 -41.93
CA ILE A 218 5.09 13.60 -42.21
C ILE A 218 4.11 13.73 -43.39
N ASN A 219 4.38 13.05 -44.50
CA ASN A 219 3.62 13.17 -45.76
C ASN A 219 3.42 14.64 -46.18
N ASN A 220 4.49 15.43 -46.12
CA ASN A 220 4.53 16.87 -46.41
C ASN A 220 3.62 17.77 -45.54
N GLN A 221 3.04 17.24 -44.46
CA GLN A 221 2.31 18.00 -43.45
C GLN A 221 3.18 18.19 -42.20
N ASN A 222 2.98 19.27 -41.45
CA ASN A 222 3.66 19.44 -40.16
C ASN A 222 3.29 18.28 -39.22
N SER A 223 4.27 17.70 -38.54
CA SER A 223 4.11 16.48 -37.75
C SER A 223 2.98 16.56 -36.71
N GLY A 224 2.80 17.71 -36.05
CA GLY A 224 1.69 17.92 -35.12
C GLY A 224 0.31 17.91 -35.77
N SER A 225 0.17 18.50 -36.96
CA SER A 225 -1.10 18.50 -37.73
C SER A 225 -1.42 17.10 -38.26
N TRP A 226 -0.41 16.36 -38.71
CA TRP A 226 -0.58 14.96 -39.10
C TRP A 226 -1.05 14.12 -37.91
N LEU A 227 -0.43 14.27 -36.73
CA LEU A 227 -0.81 13.53 -35.53
C LEU A 227 -2.22 13.91 -35.00
N GLU A 228 -2.64 15.17 -35.14
CA GLU A 228 -4.00 15.61 -34.82
C GLU A 228 -5.04 14.82 -35.64
N LYS A 229 -4.77 14.57 -36.93
CA LYS A 229 -5.61 13.72 -37.79
C LYS A 229 -5.65 12.27 -37.28
N GLU A 230 -4.50 11.67 -36.99
CA GLU A 230 -4.43 10.30 -36.47
C GLU A 230 -5.18 10.13 -35.14
N ILE A 231 -5.09 11.11 -34.24
CA ILE A 231 -5.83 11.10 -32.97
C ILE A 231 -7.35 11.18 -33.21
N ASN A 232 -7.79 11.97 -34.19
CA ASN A 232 -9.22 12.08 -34.49
C ASN A 232 -9.79 10.77 -35.05
N GLU A 233 -9.03 10.07 -35.90
CA GLU A 233 -9.38 8.74 -36.41
C GLU A 233 -9.33 7.68 -35.30
N LEU A 234 -8.29 7.69 -34.47
CA LEU A 234 -8.13 6.81 -33.31
C LEU A 234 -9.35 6.83 -32.39
N LYS A 235 -9.92 8.01 -32.12
CA LYS A 235 -11.09 8.19 -31.24
C LYS A 235 -12.38 7.57 -31.78
N GLN A 236 -12.44 7.22 -33.07
CA GLN A 236 -13.63 6.61 -33.68
C GLN A 236 -13.61 5.07 -33.57
N LEU A 237 -12.53 4.46 -33.06
CA LEU A 237 -12.41 3.01 -32.96
C LEU A 237 -13.15 2.48 -31.72
N GLU A 238 -14.21 1.69 -31.95
CA GLU A 238 -15.10 1.19 -30.88
C GLU A 238 -14.42 0.21 -29.91
N ASN A 239 -13.43 -0.55 -30.37
CA ASN A 239 -12.69 -1.53 -29.58
C ASN A 239 -11.47 -0.94 -28.84
N LEU A 240 -11.34 0.39 -28.80
CA LEU A 240 -10.28 1.12 -28.11
C LEU A 240 -10.84 1.97 -26.96
N GLU A 241 -10.45 1.67 -25.73
CA GLU A 241 -10.70 2.55 -24.58
C GLU A 241 -9.49 3.48 -24.38
N ILE A 242 -9.74 4.79 -24.31
CA ILE A 242 -8.69 5.80 -24.07
C ILE A 242 -8.90 6.39 -22.66
N LYS A 243 -7.85 6.34 -21.84
CA LYS A 243 -7.83 6.96 -20.50
C LYS A 243 -6.70 7.97 -20.39
N THR A 244 -7.08 9.25 -20.42
CA THR A 244 -6.18 10.37 -20.06
C THR A 244 -6.12 10.54 -18.55
N ARG A 245 -5.22 11.39 -18.04
CA ARG A 245 -5.02 11.61 -16.58
C ARG A 245 -4.78 10.32 -15.81
N THR A 246 -4.20 9.32 -16.50
CA THR A 246 -4.03 7.95 -16.02
C THR A 246 -2.56 7.58 -16.06
N SER A 247 -1.90 7.65 -14.91
CA SER A 247 -0.48 7.30 -14.80
C SER A 247 -0.35 5.84 -14.37
N VAL A 248 0.37 5.04 -15.15
CA VAL A 248 0.69 3.66 -14.76
C VAL A 248 1.73 3.71 -13.65
N ALA A 249 1.32 3.30 -12.46
CA ALA A 249 2.13 3.33 -11.26
C ALA A 249 3.08 2.13 -11.20
N ALA A 250 2.57 0.94 -11.51
CA ALA A 250 3.33 -0.31 -11.37
C ALA A 250 3.11 -1.24 -12.57
N TYR A 251 4.18 -1.91 -12.99
CA TYR A 251 4.11 -3.02 -13.92
C TYR A 251 4.73 -4.28 -13.28
N HIS A 252 3.88 -5.26 -12.96
CA HIS A 252 4.26 -6.54 -12.35
C HIS A 252 4.35 -7.67 -13.39
N GLY A 253 4.82 -8.84 -12.94
CA GLY A 253 4.83 -10.07 -13.75
C GLY A 253 3.44 -10.47 -14.28
N TYR A 254 3.44 -11.32 -15.30
CA TYR A 254 2.21 -11.82 -15.98
C TYR A 254 1.32 -10.71 -16.55
N ASN A 255 1.89 -9.57 -16.94
CA ASN A 255 1.15 -8.44 -17.51
C ASN A 255 0.03 -7.94 -16.61
N PHE A 256 0.31 -7.82 -15.30
CA PHE A 256 -0.53 -7.13 -14.33
C PHE A 256 0.00 -5.73 -14.07
N LEU A 257 -0.85 -4.72 -14.27
CA LEU A 257 -0.48 -3.32 -14.13
C LEU A 257 -1.42 -2.63 -13.15
N LEU A 258 -0.85 -1.68 -12.41
CA LEU A 258 -1.60 -0.76 -11.56
C LEU A 258 -1.49 0.64 -12.13
N ALA A 259 -2.61 1.32 -12.34
CA ALA A 259 -2.64 2.70 -12.81
C ALA A 259 -3.58 3.56 -11.95
N ARG A 260 -3.24 4.83 -11.78
CA ARG A 260 -4.10 5.82 -11.11
C ARG A 260 -4.78 6.68 -12.16
N GLU A 261 -6.09 6.58 -12.24
CA GLU A 261 -6.94 7.46 -13.05
C GLU A 261 -7.46 8.61 -12.17
N SER A 262 -7.13 9.84 -12.55
CA SER A 262 -7.57 11.06 -11.86
C SER A 262 -8.86 11.57 -12.47
N LEU A 263 -9.95 11.61 -11.70
CA LEU A 263 -11.29 11.91 -12.22
C LEU A 263 -11.78 13.30 -11.87
N THR A 264 -11.53 13.78 -10.65
CA THR A 264 -12.03 15.10 -10.21
C THR A 264 -10.95 16.01 -9.64
N ASP A 265 -9.68 15.60 -9.63
CA ASP A 265 -8.55 16.45 -9.18
C ASP A 265 -8.45 17.80 -9.92
N HIS A 266 -8.94 17.86 -11.16
CA HIS A 266 -8.94 19.05 -12.01
C HIS A 266 -10.23 19.89 -11.90
N LEU A 267 -11.20 19.47 -11.08
CA LEU A 267 -12.45 20.17 -10.87
C LEU A 267 -12.40 21.05 -9.61
N PRO A 268 -13.16 22.15 -9.55
CA PRO A 268 -13.38 22.89 -8.31
C PRO A 268 -13.89 22.01 -7.18
N ILE A 269 -13.51 22.32 -5.93
CA ILE A 269 -13.82 21.49 -4.75
C ILE A 269 -15.34 21.29 -4.62
N GLU A 270 -16.13 22.34 -4.84
CA GLU A 270 -17.59 22.30 -4.78
C GLU A 270 -18.23 21.35 -5.81
N GLN A 271 -17.48 20.92 -6.83
CA GLN A 271 -17.96 19.96 -7.82
C GLN A 271 -17.53 18.52 -7.54
N ARG A 272 -16.78 18.27 -6.45
CA ARG A 272 -16.22 16.95 -6.10
C ARG A 272 -17.11 16.14 -5.16
N ASP A 273 -18.08 16.77 -4.50
CA ASP A 273 -18.92 16.11 -3.52
C ASP A 273 -19.64 14.88 -4.11
N ASN A 274 -19.60 13.77 -3.36
CA ASN A 274 -20.13 12.46 -3.75
C ASN A 274 -19.58 11.88 -5.07
N LYS A 275 -18.45 12.38 -5.56
CA LYS A 275 -17.77 11.84 -6.75
C LYS A 275 -16.46 11.17 -6.37
N THR A 276 -16.12 10.13 -7.11
CA THR A 276 -14.81 9.49 -7.01
C THR A 276 -13.73 10.47 -7.43
N ARG A 277 -12.77 10.75 -6.55
CA ARG A 277 -11.60 11.58 -6.87
C ARG A 277 -10.63 10.84 -7.78
N GLN A 278 -10.22 9.64 -7.37
CA GLN A 278 -9.24 8.82 -8.08
C GLN A 278 -9.66 7.35 -8.09
N LYS A 279 -9.29 6.65 -9.18
CA LYS A 279 -9.48 5.20 -9.31
C LYS A 279 -8.14 4.48 -9.43
N LEU A 280 -7.98 3.40 -8.66
CA LEU A 280 -6.92 2.43 -8.90
C LEU A 280 -7.40 1.41 -9.92
N LEU A 281 -6.83 1.47 -11.12
CA LEU A 281 -7.07 0.51 -12.17
C LEU A 281 -6.15 -0.69 -11.98
N LYS A 282 -6.73 -1.88 -11.85
CA LYS A 282 -6.05 -3.18 -11.78
C LYS A 282 -6.21 -3.86 -13.14
N ILE A 283 -5.18 -3.78 -13.97
CA ILE A 283 -5.26 -4.12 -15.39
C ILE A 283 -4.53 -5.43 -15.64
N ARG A 284 -5.20 -6.37 -16.31
CA ARG A 284 -4.61 -7.59 -16.86
C ARG A 284 -4.63 -7.52 -18.38
N ALA A 285 -3.46 -7.55 -19.02
CA ALA A 285 -3.33 -7.45 -20.47
C ALA A 285 -2.70 -8.72 -21.06
N LYS A 286 -3.10 -9.14 -22.27
CA LYS A 286 -2.40 -10.24 -22.97
C LYS A 286 -1.04 -9.78 -23.52
N LYS A 287 -0.99 -8.57 -24.09
CA LYS A 287 0.20 -7.92 -24.64
C LYS A 287 0.35 -6.51 -24.04
N VAL A 288 1.57 -6.08 -23.75
CA VAL A 288 1.87 -4.74 -23.20
C VAL A 288 2.84 -4.00 -24.11
N ILE A 289 2.49 -2.76 -24.47
CA ILE A 289 3.33 -1.88 -25.28
C ILE A 289 3.69 -0.65 -24.45
N THR A 290 4.96 -0.48 -24.10
CA THR A 290 5.44 0.74 -23.45
C THR A 290 5.91 1.74 -24.51
N ALA A 291 5.26 2.89 -24.57
CA ALA A 291 5.57 4.05 -25.42
C ALA A 291 5.79 5.31 -24.55
N THR A 292 6.50 5.13 -23.42
CA THR A 292 6.66 6.13 -22.34
C THR A 292 7.61 7.28 -22.67
N GLY A 293 8.19 7.29 -23.87
CA GLY A 293 9.06 8.37 -24.34
C GLY A 293 10.41 8.44 -23.63
N ALA A 294 10.98 9.64 -23.59
CA ALA A 294 12.27 9.91 -22.95
C ALA A 294 12.23 11.24 -22.20
N ILE A 295 13.11 11.37 -21.21
CA ILE A 295 13.24 12.53 -20.33
C ILE A 295 14.50 13.30 -20.73
N GLU A 296 14.38 14.61 -20.95
CA GLU A 296 15.54 15.45 -21.26
C GLU A 296 16.45 15.58 -20.03
N ARG A 297 17.76 15.51 -20.26
CA ARG A 297 18.79 15.63 -19.23
C ARG A 297 19.15 17.09 -19.02
N PRO A 298 19.44 17.51 -17.78
CA PRO A 298 20.08 18.78 -17.53
C PRO A 298 21.55 18.75 -17.99
N LEU A 299 22.28 19.83 -17.70
CA LEU A 299 23.75 19.85 -17.72
C LEU A 299 24.22 20.33 -16.35
N ILE A 300 25.32 19.76 -15.87
CA ILE A 300 25.80 19.93 -14.50
C ILE A 300 26.93 20.94 -14.48
N PHE A 301 26.67 22.13 -13.95
CA PHE A 301 27.63 23.26 -13.88
C PHE A 301 27.41 24.08 -12.60
N ASP A 302 28.32 25.00 -12.28
CA ASP A 302 28.23 25.83 -11.05
C ASP A 302 26.94 26.67 -11.01
N ASN A 303 26.16 26.54 -9.93
CA ASN A 303 24.89 27.24 -9.72
C ASN A 303 23.85 26.97 -10.83
N ASN A 304 23.69 25.71 -11.21
CA ASN A 304 22.68 25.25 -12.18
C ASN A 304 21.24 25.14 -11.62
N ASP A 305 20.96 25.63 -10.41
CA ASP A 305 19.69 25.42 -9.70
C ASP A 305 18.78 26.65 -9.57
N ARG A 306 19.22 27.81 -10.07
CA ARG A 306 18.52 29.08 -9.86
C ARG A 306 17.16 29.13 -10.58
N PRO A 307 16.17 29.86 -10.05
CA PRO A 307 14.92 30.10 -10.75
C PRO A 307 15.16 30.79 -12.09
N GLY A 308 14.49 30.33 -13.15
CA GLY A 308 14.74 30.75 -14.53
C GLY A 308 15.74 29.87 -15.28
N ILE A 309 16.32 28.84 -14.64
CA ILE A 309 17.00 27.75 -15.34
C ILE A 309 15.98 26.62 -15.54
N LEU A 310 15.78 26.19 -16.78
CA LEU A 310 14.82 25.15 -17.16
C LEU A 310 15.43 24.20 -18.18
N LEU A 311 14.83 23.01 -18.33
CA LEU A 311 15.09 22.16 -19.49
C LEU A 311 14.61 22.84 -20.79
N SER A 312 15.38 22.69 -21.86
CA SER A 312 15.07 23.32 -23.16
C SER A 312 13.73 22.84 -23.71
N SER A 313 13.44 21.54 -23.61
CA SER A 313 12.18 20.92 -24.00
C SER A 313 10.99 21.46 -23.19
N ALA A 314 11.20 21.79 -21.91
CA ALA A 314 10.17 22.42 -21.09
C ALA A 314 9.89 23.85 -21.56
N ILE A 315 10.92 24.65 -21.85
CA ILE A 315 10.76 26.00 -22.43
C ILE A 315 9.97 25.92 -23.74
N LYS A 316 10.34 25.00 -24.64
CA LYS A 316 9.62 24.78 -25.90
C LYS A 316 8.15 24.44 -25.64
N LYS A 317 7.86 23.52 -24.71
CA LYS A 317 6.48 23.15 -24.35
C LYS A 317 5.71 24.34 -23.78
N TYR A 318 6.28 25.14 -22.88
CA TYR A 318 5.65 26.36 -22.37
C TYR A 318 5.31 27.33 -23.49
N ALA A 319 6.21 27.55 -24.44
CA ALA A 319 5.98 28.45 -25.57
C ALA A 319 4.94 27.91 -26.58
N ASP A 320 5.08 26.66 -27.01
CA ASP A 320 4.29 26.10 -28.11
C ASP A 320 2.90 25.64 -27.68
N LEU A 321 2.81 24.92 -26.55
CA LEU A 321 1.57 24.38 -26.02
C LEU A 321 0.81 25.43 -25.20
N TYR A 322 1.45 25.94 -24.13
CA TYR A 322 0.80 26.83 -23.16
C TYR A 322 0.79 28.29 -23.59
N GLY A 323 1.56 28.67 -24.61
CA GLY A 323 1.72 30.06 -25.05
C GLY A 323 2.32 30.96 -23.96
N VAL A 324 3.35 30.50 -23.28
CA VAL A 324 4.01 31.20 -22.18
C VAL A 324 5.50 31.33 -22.47
N ALA A 325 6.03 32.55 -22.42
CA ALA A 325 7.46 32.78 -22.44
C ALA A 325 8.05 32.52 -21.05
N CYS A 326 9.12 31.72 -20.94
CA CYS A 326 9.81 31.50 -19.66
C CYS A 326 10.71 32.67 -19.26
N GLY A 327 11.02 33.57 -20.19
CA GLY A 327 11.75 34.82 -19.98
C GLY A 327 11.76 35.68 -21.24
N GLU A 328 12.22 36.91 -21.10
CA GLU A 328 12.35 37.87 -22.19
C GLU A 328 13.68 37.77 -22.91
N LYS A 329 14.74 37.38 -22.20
CA LYS A 329 16.12 37.28 -22.70
C LYS A 329 16.59 35.86 -22.47
N ASN A 330 16.34 35.01 -23.46
CA ASN A 330 16.57 33.58 -23.36
C ASN A 330 17.97 33.24 -23.87
N ILE A 331 18.72 32.47 -23.10
CA ILE A 331 19.96 31.83 -23.53
C ILE A 331 19.74 30.32 -23.49
N LEU A 332 20.31 29.58 -24.44
CA LEU A 332 20.25 28.12 -24.43
C LEU A 332 21.67 27.54 -24.31
N LEU A 333 21.85 26.58 -23.41
CA LEU A 333 23.06 25.76 -23.27
C LEU A 333 22.75 24.35 -23.77
N THR A 334 23.56 23.82 -24.68
CA THR A 334 23.27 22.53 -25.31
C THR A 334 24.50 21.70 -25.59
N ASN A 335 24.29 20.39 -25.72
CA ASN A 335 25.22 19.43 -26.30
C ASN A 335 24.69 18.71 -27.55
N ASN A 336 23.52 19.13 -28.04
CA ASN A 336 22.76 18.49 -29.10
C ASN A 336 21.85 19.50 -29.85
N ASP A 337 21.12 19.04 -30.86
CA ASP A 337 20.32 19.92 -31.72
C ASP A 337 18.95 20.33 -31.16
N SER A 338 18.43 19.68 -30.11
CA SER A 338 17.10 19.97 -29.53
C SER A 338 16.94 21.41 -29.02
N ALA A 339 18.03 22.03 -28.57
CA ALA A 339 18.02 23.45 -28.19
C ALA A 339 17.84 24.39 -29.40
N TYR A 340 18.32 24.02 -30.59
CA TYR A 340 18.12 24.84 -31.79
C TYR A 340 16.65 24.80 -32.24
N GLU A 341 16.00 23.64 -32.13
CA GLU A 341 14.54 23.54 -32.34
C GLU A 341 13.77 24.44 -31.35
N THR A 342 14.20 24.45 -30.08
CA THR A 342 13.63 25.34 -29.06
C THR A 342 13.83 26.81 -29.46
N ALA A 343 15.04 27.21 -29.88
CA ALA A 343 15.32 28.58 -30.31
C ALA A 343 14.44 29.02 -31.48
N ILE A 344 14.29 28.18 -32.50
CA ILE A 344 13.43 28.47 -33.66
C ILE A 344 11.97 28.65 -33.21
N SER A 345 11.49 27.78 -32.32
CA SER A 345 10.12 27.87 -31.79
C SER A 345 9.89 29.20 -31.02
N LEU A 346 10.87 29.61 -30.21
CA LEU A 346 10.83 30.90 -29.49
C LEU A 346 10.81 32.09 -30.47
N ILE A 347 11.68 32.09 -31.48
CA ILE A 347 11.76 33.17 -32.49
C ILE A 347 10.43 33.29 -33.25
N GLN A 348 9.85 32.17 -33.68
CA GLN A 348 8.55 32.14 -34.37
C GLN A 348 7.39 32.67 -33.52
N LYS A 349 7.52 32.61 -32.19
CA LYS A 349 6.55 33.17 -31.23
C LYS A 349 6.87 34.62 -30.82
N GLY A 350 7.91 35.23 -31.40
CA GLY A 350 8.36 36.58 -31.07
C GLY A 350 9.10 36.67 -29.73
N ILE A 351 9.58 35.56 -29.18
CA ILE A 351 10.35 35.51 -27.94
C ILE A 351 11.84 35.62 -28.27
N LYS A 352 12.52 36.57 -27.63
CA LYS A 352 13.93 36.86 -27.94
C LYS A 352 14.87 35.79 -27.40
N VAL A 353 15.76 35.32 -28.27
CA VAL A 353 16.92 34.47 -27.94
C VAL A 353 18.16 35.34 -28.07
N GLU A 354 18.98 35.43 -27.03
CA GLU A 354 20.19 36.27 -27.02
C GLU A 354 21.41 35.50 -27.55
N ALA A 355 21.53 34.22 -27.18
CA ALA A 355 22.65 33.37 -27.58
C ALA A 355 22.34 31.88 -27.41
N ILE A 356 23.05 31.06 -28.19
CA ILE A 356 23.16 29.62 -27.95
C ILE A 356 24.61 29.29 -27.61
N ILE A 357 24.81 28.55 -26.53
CA ILE A 357 26.09 28.06 -26.05
C ILE A 357 26.12 26.56 -26.33
N ASP A 358 26.98 26.14 -27.25
CA ASP A 358 27.08 24.75 -27.68
C ASP A 358 28.44 24.20 -27.27
N ASN A 359 28.45 23.11 -26.50
CA ASN A 359 29.71 22.51 -26.07
C ASN A 359 30.43 21.74 -27.20
N ARG A 360 29.77 21.53 -28.35
CA ARG A 360 30.35 20.91 -29.54
C ARG A 360 31.15 21.94 -30.34
N GLU A 361 32.31 21.53 -30.84
CA GLU A 361 33.17 22.40 -31.66
C GLU A 361 32.64 22.53 -33.10
N GLN A 362 32.15 21.42 -33.66
CA GLN A 362 31.61 21.35 -35.01
C GLN A 362 30.10 21.14 -34.96
N VAL A 363 29.35 22.12 -35.44
CA VAL A 363 27.89 22.04 -35.57
C VAL A 363 27.49 22.49 -36.97
N ASN A 364 26.79 21.60 -37.69
CA ASN A 364 26.34 21.84 -39.05
C ASN A 364 25.07 21.03 -39.32
N SER A 365 23.92 21.56 -38.92
CA SER A 365 22.60 21.01 -39.25
C SER A 365 21.69 22.06 -39.86
N LYS A 366 20.56 21.64 -40.42
CA LYS A 366 19.59 22.59 -41.01
C LYS A 366 19.03 23.54 -39.94
N LEU A 367 18.86 23.06 -38.71
CA LEU A 367 18.40 23.87 -37.57
C LEU A 367 19.44 24.93 -37.19
N VAL A 368 20.72 24.56 -37.14
CA VAL A 368 21.83 25.49 -36.87
C VAL A 368 21.85 26.62 -37.90
N LYS A 369 21.76 26.27 -39.19
CA LYS A 369 21.74 27.26 -40.29
C LYS A 369 20.55 28.21 -40.19
N GLU A 370 19.39 27.73 -39.73
CA GLU A 370 18.22 28.59 -39.55
C GLU A 370 18.40 29.57 -38.39
N VAL A 371 18.98 29.13 -37.28
CA VAL A 371 19.32 30.03 -36.17
C VAL A 371 20.34 31.09 -36.59
N GLU A 372 21.35 30.73 -37.39
CA GLU A 372 22.33 31.66 -37.95
C GLU A 372 21.66 32.73 -38.85
N LYS A 373 20.69 32.36 -39.70
CA LYS A 373 19.91 33.32 -40.51
C LYS A 373 19.11 34.33 -39.68
N ASN A 374 18.69 33.94 -38.48
CA ASN A 374 17.97 34.81 -37.55
C ASN A 374 18.92 35.69 -36.71
N ASN A 375 20.21 35.81 -37.10
CA ASN A 375 21.23 36.64 -36.46
C ASN A 375 21.47 36.31 -34.97
N ILE A 376 21.21 35.07 -34.55
CA ILE A 376 21.49 34.63 -33.18
C ILE A 376 22.95 34.22 -33.06
N LYS A 377 23.63 34.72 -32.03
CA LYS A 377 25.02 34.38 -31.77
C LYS A 377 25.16 32.95 -31.22
N ILE A 378 25.96 32.13 -31.88
CA ILE A 378 26.29 30.76 -31.45
C ILE A 378 27.74 30.71 -30.96
N PHE A 379 27.92 30.35 -29.69
CA PHE A 379 29.23 30.11 -29.09
C PHE A 379 29.56 28.61 -29.16
N LYS A 380 30.27 28.20 -30.22
CA LYS A 380 30.67 26.80 -30.50
C LYS A 380 31.90 26.42 -29.68
N GLY A 381 31.88 25.28 -29.01
CA GLY A 381 32.94 24.83 -28.10
C GLY A 381 33.01 25.64 -26.80
N PHE A 382 31.88 26.17 -26.33
CA PHE A 382 31.80 26.94 -25.08
C PHE A 382 30.94 26.20 -24.05
N THR A 383 31.13 26.55 -22.78
CA THR A 383 30.28 26.09 -21.68
C THR A 383 29.90 27.23 -20.76
N VAL A 384 28.87 27.00 -19.94
CA VAL A 384 28.54 27.84 -18.80
C VAL A 384 29.42 27.44 -17.62
N VAL A 385 30.17 28.40 -17.07
CA VAL A 385 31.02 28.19 -15.90
C VAL A 385 30.39 28.64 -14.59
N ASN A 386 29.38 29.52 -14.65
CA ASN A 386 28.61 30.00 -13.50
C ASN A 386 27.34 30.78 -13.94
N THR A 387 26.37 30.92 -13.03
CA THR A 387 25.20 31.79 -13.18
C THR A 387 25.09 32.80 -12.02
N SER A 388 24.52 33.97 -12.30
CA SER A 388 24.28 35.03 -11.31
C SER A 388 22.80 35.40 -11.19
N GLY A 389 22.45 36.00 -10.06
CA GLY A 389 21.06 36.29 -9.67
C GLY A 389 20.65 35.49 -8.43
N TYR A 390 19.74 36.01 -7.61
CA TYR A 390 19.30 35.32 -6.38
C TYR A 390 17.93 34.68 -6.56
N LYS A 391 16.86 35.49 -6.63
CA LYS A 391 15.47 35.02 -6.78
C LYS A 391 15.11 34.62 -8.22
N ARG A 392 15.91 35.05 -9.18
CA ARG A 392 15.84 34.70 -10.60
C ARG A 392 17.23 34.91 -11.20
N ILE A 393 17.60 34.12 -12.19
CA ILE A 393 18.81 34.34 -12.96
C ILE A 393 18.76 35.72 -13.64
N ASN A 394 19.90 36.42 -13.69
CA ASN A 394 20.04 37.67 -14.44
C ASN A 394 21.23 37.68 -15.40
N LYS A 395 22.20 36.77 -15.21
CA LYS A 395 23.41 36.65 -16.04
C LYS A 395 23.92 35.22 -16.09
N VAL A 396 24.56 34.88 -17.20
CA VAL A 396 25.29 33.63 -17.44
C VAL A 396 26.74 33.98 -17.79
N SER A 397 27.71 33.31 -17.15
CA SER A 397 29.12 33.43 -17.49
C SER A 397 29.57 32.22 -18.30
N ILE A 398 30.24 32.47 -19.42
CA ILE A 398 30.71 31.45 -20.36
C ILE A 398 32.22 31.53 -20.59
N MET A 399 32.81 30.39 -20.92
CA MET A 399 34.21 30.26 -21.32
C MET A 399 34.36 29.18 -22.39
N GLN A 400 35.45 29.25 -23.14
CA GLN A 400 35.79 28.25 -24.14
C GLN A 400 36.22 26.96 -23.45
N LEU A 401 35.80 25.82 -23.98
CA LEU A 401 36.25 24.50 -23.54
C LEU A 401 37.61 24.18 -24.14
N SER A 402 38.45 23.45 -23.40
CA SER A 402 39.59 22.75 -24.00
C SER A 402 39.11 21.67 -24.96
N LYS A 403 40.00 21.21 -25.87
CA LYS A 403 39.65 20.18 -26.86
C LYS A 403 39.17 18.87 -26.22
N ASP A 404 39.78 18.47 -25.10
CA ASP A 404 39.36 17.32 -24.30
C ASP A 404 38.03 17.56 -23.53
N GLY A 405 37.64 18.82 -23.31
CA GLY A 405 36.45 19.20 -22.55
C GLY A 405 36.62 19.14 -21.03
N GLU A 406 37.82 18.86 -20.52
CA GLU A 406 38.08 18.71 -19.08
C GLU A 406 38.27 20.04 -18.35
N LYS A 407 38.63 21.10 -19.07
CA LYS A 407 38.95 22.43 -18.51
C LYS A 407 38.32 23.54 -19.36
N VAL A 408 38.28 24.73 -18.78
CA VAL A 408 37.97 25.95 -19.52
C VAL A 408 39.22 26.76 -19.78
N ILE A 409 39.27 27.40 -20.94
CA ILE A 409 40.39 28.21 -21.43
C ILE A 409 39.88 29.58 -21.91
N GLY A 410 40.81 30.51 -22.11
CA GLY A 410 40.50 31.86 -22.58
C GLY A 410 39.88 32.76 -21.51
N SER A 411 39.26 33.85 -21.95
CA SER A 411 38.67 34.87 -21.07
C SER A 411 37.20 34.59 -20.76
N LYS A 412 36.79 34.96 -19.54
CA LYS A 412 35.42 34.85 -19.07
C LYS A 412 34.53 35.93 -19.69
N THR A 413 33.49 35.51 -20.40
CA THR A 413 32.48 36.41 -20.99
C THR A 413 31.17 36.29 -20.19
N THR A 414 30.48 37.41 -19.95
CA THR A 414 29.18 37.40 -19.25
C THR A 414 28.08 37.95 -20.14
N LEU A 415 26.96 37.23 -20.19
CA LEU A 415 25.77 37.57 -20.98
C LEU A 415 24.59 37.82 -20.02
N ASN A 416 23.76 38.83 -20.31
CA ASN A 416 22.55 39.11 -19.53
C ASN A 416 21.40 38.23 -20.03
N CYS A 417 20.65 37.61 -19.11
CA CYS A 417 19.50 36.77 -19.43
C CYS A 417 18.57 36.65 -18.21
N ASP A 418 17.30 36.38 -18.43
CA ASP A 418 16.32 36.09 -17.36
C ASP A 418 15.75 34.67 -17.46
N CYS A 419 16.17 33.92 -18.48
CA CYS A 419 15.89 32.50 -18.68
C CYS A 419 17.10 31.81 -19.34
N LEU A 420 17.49 30.64 -18.79
CA LEU A 420 18.49 29.75 -19.34
C LEU A 420 17.86 28.37 -19.60
N GLY A 421 17.75 28.00 -20.87
CA GLY A 421 17.37 26.65 -21.28
C GLY A 421 18.57 25.74 -21.33
N VAL A 422 18.42 24.50 -20.85
CA VAL A 422 19.50 23.53 -20.79
C VAL A 422 19.07 22.24 -21.50
N SER A 423 19.89 21.77 -22.44
CA SER A 423 19.66 20.52 -23.18
C SER A 423 20.89 19.62 -23.13
N GLY A 424 20.85 18.61 -22.26
CA GLY A 424 21.93 17.63 -22.07
C GLY A 424 21.73 16.30 -22.81
N GLY A 425 20.74 16.22 -23.71
CA GLY A 425 20.35 15.00 -24.39
C GLY A 425 19.18 14.29 -23.68
N TRP A 426 18.94 13.02 -24.00
CA TRP A 426 17.71 12.31 -23.63
C TRP A 426 17.98 10.98 -22.91
N THR A 427 17.18 10.67 -21.89
CA THR A 427 17.17 9.39 -21.16
C THR A 427 15.89 8.63 -21.47
N PRO A 428 15.97 7.44 -22.10
CA PRO A 428 14.79 6.59 -22.31
C PRO A 428 14.04 6.30 -21.01
N ALA A 429 12.71 6.42 -21.02
CA ALA A 429 11.88 6.22 -19.83
C ALA A 429 11.58 4.73 -19.57
N VAL A 430 12.62 3.97 -19.21
CA VAL A 430 12.62 2.50 -19.05
C VAL A 430 12.03 1.97 -17.73
N HIS A 431 11.47 2.84 -16.91
CA HIS A 431 10.99 2.54 -15.55
C HIS A 431 10.01 1.36 -15.51
N LEU A 432 8.95 1.38 -16.32
CA LEU A 432 7.94 0.31 -16.32
C LEU A 432 8.48 -1.01 -16.86
N PHE A 433 9.33 -0.96 -17.89
CA PHE A 433 9.97 -2.14 -18.46
C PHE A 433 10.89 -2.83 -17.44
N THR A 434 11.64 -2.08 -16.64
CA THR A 434 12.47 -2.65 -15.58
C THR A 434 11.65 -3.16 -14.38
N GLN A 435 10.55 -2.48 -14.02
CA GLN A 435 9.63 -2.97 -12.99
C GLN A 435 9.03 -4.33 -13.33
N SER A 436 8.77 -4.59 -14.61
CA SER A 436 8.28 -5.90 -15.08
C SER A 436 9.30 -7.03 -14.96
N GLY A 437 10.55 -6.73 -14.58
CA GLY A 437 11.69 -7.65 -14.58
C GLY A 437 12.57 -7.58 -15.83
N GLY A 438 12.31 -6.64 -16.75
CA GLY A 438 13.12 -6.41 -17.94
C GLY A 438 14.53 -5.91 -17.62
N LYS A 439 15.53 -6.36 -18.37
CA LYS A 439 16.94 -5.96 -18.22
C LYS A 439 17.33 -4.90 -19.24
N LEU A 440 18.25 -4.02 -18.88
CA LEU A 440 18.74 -2.96 -19.76
C LEU A 440 20.08 -3.31 -20.36
N ARG A 441 20.37 -2.75 -21.54
CA ARG A 441 21.71 -2.70 -22.13
C ARG A 441 22.15 -1.25 -22.28
N PHE A 442 23.42 -0.99 -22.04
CA PHE A 442 24.01 0.32 -22.29
C PHE A 442 24.44 0.43 -23.76
N ARG A 443 24.09 1.54 -24.42
CA ARG A 443 24.49 1.87 -25.79
C ARG A 443 25.53 2.98 -25.74
N GLU A 444 26.77 2.64 -26.12
CA GLU A 444 27.94 3.53 -26.00
C GLU A 444 27.88 4.74 -26.95
N GLU A 445 27.32 4.57 -28.15
CA GLU A 445 27.29 5.60 -29.20
C GLU A 445 26.66 6.93 -28.72
N ASP A 446 25.60 6.85 -27.91
CA ASP A 446 24.89 8.00 -27.38
C ASP A 446 24.73 8.00 -25.85
N GLN A 447 25.41 7.08 -25.17
CA GLN A 447 25.54 6.99 -23.72
C GLN A 447 24.17 6.93 -23.00
N ILE A 448 23.37 5.92 -23.35
CA ILE A 448 22.03 5.68 -22.79
C ILE A 448 21.83 4.22 -22.40
N PHE A 449 20.87 3.96 -21.50
CA PHE A 449 20.34 2.62 -21.28
C PHE A 449 19.07 2.41 -22.11
N ILE A 450 18.99 1.26 -22.79
CA ILE A 450 17.82 0.83 -23.57
C ILE A 450 17.30 -0.53 -23.08
N PRO A 451 16.01 -0.82 -23.26
CA PRO A 451 15.43 -2.14 -23.00
C PRO A 451 16.12 -3.26 -23.80
N LEU A 452 16.34 -4.41 -23.16
CA LEU A 452 16.62 -5.67 -23.86
C LEU A 452 15.32 -6.40 -24.20
N THR A 453 15.41 -7.42 -25.04
CA THR A 453 14.29 -8.37 -25.23
C THR A 453 13.98 -9.09 -23.92
N TYR A 454 12.70 -9.27 -23.63
CA TYR A 454 12.22 -9.98 -22.45
C TYR A 454 11.22 -11.07 -22.86
N ASN A 455 11.14 -12.15 -22.08
CA ASN A 455 10.38 -13.35 -22.46
C ASN A 455 8.85 -13.18 -22.33
N SER A 456 8.36 -12.20 -21.55
CA SER A 456 6.92 -11.93 -21.51
C SER A 456 6.44 -11.23 -22.79
N LYS A 457 5.14 -11.33 -23.09
CA LYS A 457 4.50 -10.66 -24.23
C LYS A 457 4.44 -9.14 -24.00
N GLN A 458 5.59 -8.48 -24.09
CA GLN A 458 5.73 -7.03 -23.98
C GLN A 458 6.77 -6.47 -24.96
N ILE A 459 6.66 -5.18 -25.28
CA ILE A 459 7.64 -4.47 -26.09
C ILE A 459 7.74 -2.99 -25.70
N SER A 460 8.93 -2.41 -25.88
CA SER A 460 9.17 -0.97 -25.79
C SER A 460 9.40 -0.38 -27.17
N ILE A 461 8.73 0.72 -27.50
CA ILE A 461 8.79 1.37 -28.83
C ILE A 461 9.02 2.89 -28.72
N GLY A 462 9.58 3.51 -29.75
CA GLY A 462 9.85 4.94 -29.76
C GLY A 462 10.98 5.35 -28.81
N SER A 463 10.91 6.53 -28.21
CA SER A 463 12.04 7.07 -27.44
C SER A 463 12.36 6.33 -26.15
N CYS A 464 11.44 5.55 -25.58
CA CYS A 464 11.78 4.65 -24.47
C CYS A 464 12.59 3.42 -24.92
N ASN A 465 12.64 3.16 -26.23
CA ASN A 465 13.51 2.18 -26.88
C ASN A 465 14.82 2.80 -27.42
N GLY A 466 15.05 4.10 -27.19
CA GLY A 466 16.24 4.81 -27.65
C GLY A 466 16.15 5.35 -29.09
N GLU A 467 14.95 5.47 -29.66
CA GLU A 467 14.70 6.11 -30.96
C GLU A 467 14.33 7.59 -30.74
N PHE A 468 15.15 8.52 -31.23
CA PHE A 468 14.97 9.95 -30.90
C PHE A 468 14.60 10.82 -32.09
N THR A 469 14.87 10.36 -33.31
CA THR A 469 14.47 11.10 -34.52
C THR A 469 13.11 10.63 -35.01
N LEU A 470 12.33 11.53 -35.61
CA LEU A 470 10.97 11.23 -36.08
C LEU A 470 10.93 10.05 -37.08
N ASP A 471 11.93 9.97 -37.96
CA ASP A 471 12.06 8.92 -38.98
C ASP A 471 12.34 7.54 -38.35
N GLU A 472 13.29 7.48 -37.41
CA GLU A 472 13.58 6.25 -36.65
C GLU A 472 12.35 5.77 -35.88
N ILE A 473 11.65 6.69 -35.22
CA ILE A 473 10.47 6.37 -34.42
C ILE A 473 9.39 5.75 -35.30
N LEU A 474 9.04 6.38 -36.42
CA LEU A 474 8.00 5.88 -37.31
C LEU A 474 8.38 4.54 -37.94
N THR A 475 9.57 4.44 -38.51
CA THR A 475 10.03 3.24 -39.20
C THR A 475 10.17 2.04 -38.25
N ASN A 476 10.80 2.23 -37.08
CA ASN A 476 11.10 1.12 -36.17
C ASN A 476 9.90 0.72 -35.31
N THR A 477 9.03 1.67 -34.94
CA THR A 477 7.78 1.36 -34.22
C THR A 477 6.93 0.42 -35.06
N THR A 478 6.71 0.77 -36.33
CA THR A 478 5.88 -0.03 -37.25
C THR A 478 6.45 -1.45 -37.45
N LYS A 479 7.74 -1.57 -37.78
CA LYS A 479 8.41 -2.87 -37.93
C LYS A 479 8.32 -3.74 -36.67
N SER A 480 8.50 -3.12 -35.50
CA SER A 480 8.41 -3.81 -34.22
C SER A 480 7.00 -4.29 -33.92
N LEU A 481 5.98 -3.50 -34.26
CA LEU A 481 4.58 -3.84 -34.05
C LEU A 481 4.10 -4.97 -34.96
N ILE A 482 4.51 -4.97 -36.25
CA ILE A 482 4.20 -6.07 -37.18
C ILE A 482 4.59 -7.41 -36.56
N LYS A 483 5.84 -7.51 -36.08
CA LYS A 483 6.37 -8.71 -35.45
C LYS A 483 5.68 -9.03 -34.11
N PHE A 484 5.47 -8.03 -33.26
CA PHE A 484 4.94 -8.24 -31.91
C PHE A 484 3.45 -8.56 -31.88
N LEU A 485 2.67 -7.93 -32.76
CA LEU A 485 1.24 -8.16 -32.90
C LEU A 485 0.92 -9.37 -33.78
N GLU A 486 1.89 -9.87 -34.55
CA GLU A 486 1.75 -10.99 -35.49
C GLU A 486 0.81 -10.65 -36.66
N ILE A 487 0.96 -9.44 -37.19
CA ILE A 487 0.17 -8.91 -38.33
C ILE A 487 1.03 -8.84 -39.59
N LYS A 488 0.41 -8.65 -40.77
CA LYS A 488 1.11 -8.70 -42.07
C LYS A 488 1.76 -7.37 -42.45
N ASP A 489 0.99 -6.30 -42.39
CA ASP A 489 1.33 -4.97 -42.87
C ASP A 489 0.65 -3.89 -42.01
N THR A 490 1.02 -2.63 -42.24
CA THR A 490 0.37 -1.49 -41.59
C THR A 490 0.13 -0.35 -42.57
N ASN A 491 -0.82 0.52 -42.20
CA ASN A 491 -1.07 1.78 -42.93
C ASN A 491 0.10 2.78 -42.86
N TYR A 492 1.20 2.45 -42.16
CA TYR A 492 2.35 3.33 -41.92
C TYR A 492 3.64 2.88 -42.62
N ASP A 493 3.61 1.82 -43.43
CA ASP A 493 4.81 1.23 -44.05
C ASP A 493 5.49 2.16 -45.09
N ASN A 494 4.76 3.15 -45.63
CA ASN A 494 5.20 4.05 -46.72
C ASN A 494 5.09 5.55 -46.37
N VAL A 495 5.36 5.93 -45.12
CA VAL A 495 5.25 7.34 -44.69
C VAL A 495 6.52 8.12 -45.04
N ASP A 496 6.38 9.24 -45.76
CA ASP A 496 7.50 10.15 -46.05
C ASP A 496 7.80 11.04 -44.85
N VAL A 497 9.01 10.92 -44.28
CA VAL A 497 9.41 11.64 -43.08
C VAL A 497 10.57 12.57 -43.37
N LYS A 498 10.34 13.87 -43.14
CA LYS A 498 11.39 14.87 -43.16
C LYS A 498 11.80 15.20 -41.72
N SER A 499 13.00 14.79 -41.35
CA SER A 499 13.66 15.15 -40.08
C SER A 499 14.98 15.88 -40.36
N SER A 500 15.33 16.87 -39.53
CA SER A 500 16.45 17.79 -39.77
C SER A 500 17.54 17.76 -38.69
N ASP A 501 17.43 16.85 -37.72
CA ASP A 501 18.32 16.78 -36.55
C ASP A 501 19.65 16.08 -36.86
N SER A 502 20.76 16.62 -36.33
CA SER A 502 22.03 15.91 -36.28
C SER A 502 22.06 14.87 -35.14
N LYS A 503 22.67 13.71 -35.40
CA LYS A 503 22.95 12.69 -34.37
C LYS A 503 24.17 13.03 -33.50
N LEU A 504 24.94 14.06 -33.85
CA LEU A 504 26.17 14.43 -33.14
C LEU A 504 25.86 14.99 -31.74
N LYS A 505 26.42 14.35 -30.71
CA LYS A 505 26.31 14.75 -29.30
C LYS A 505 27.70 14.80 -28.66
N ARG A 506 27.89 15.68 -27.68
CA ARG A 506 29.10 15.70 -26.82
C ARG A 506 28.70 15.66 -25.35
N ASN A 507 28.70 14.47 -24.76
CA ASN A 507 28.37 14.29 -23.34
C ASN A 507 29.58 14.67 -22.48
N ILE A 508 29.37 15.61 -21.56
CA ILE A 508 30.31 15.96 -20.49
C ILE A 508 29.49 15.89 -19.20
N TRP A 509 29.78 14.94 -18.31
CA TRP A 509 28.89 14.63 -17.19
C TRP A 509 28.93 15.70 -16.10
N LEU A 510 30.10 16.31 -15.91
CA LEU A 510 30.33 17.48 -15.06
C LEU A 510 31.08 18.54 -15.88
N LEU A 511 30.40 19.63 -16.22
CA LEU A 511 31.01 20.71 -17.00
C LEU A 511 32.11 21.42 -16.17
N PRO A 512 33.25 21.77 -16.79
CA PRO A 512 34.34 22.43 -16.09
C PRO A 512 33.98 23.86 -15.67
N SER A 513 34.64 24.35 -14.63
CA SER A 513 34.47 25.70 -14.08
C SER A 513 35.82 26.42 -13.99
N ASP A 514 35.78 27.75 -13.92
CA ASP A 514 36.94 28.61 -13.63
C ASP A 514 37.38 28.58 -12.16
N LYS A 515 36.66 27.83 -11.33
CA LYS A 515 36.94 27.64 -9.90
C LYS A 515 37.15 26.16 -9.59
N ILE A 516 37.90 25.91 -8.51
CA ILE A 516 38.00 24.55 -7.93
C ILE A 516 36.64 24.04 -7.47
N LEU A 517 36.38 22.73 -7.62
CA LEU A 517 35.10 22.09 -7.31
C LEU A 517 34.58 22.36 -5.89
N GLY A 518 35.46 22.48 -4.90
CA GLY A 518 35.07 22.79 -3.52
C GLY A 518 34.42 24.18 -3.34
N LYS A 519 34.58 25.07 -4.31
CA LYS A 519 34.00 26.43 -4.34
C LYS A 519 32.80 26.56 -5.30
N THR A 520 32.35 25.46 -5.90
CA THR A 520 31.21 25.44 -6.83
C THR A 520 30.02 24.68 -6.23
N LYS A 521 28.83 24.87 -6.82
CA LYS A 521 27.60 24.15 -6.48
C LYS A 521 26.94 23.53 -7.72
N PRO A 522 27.56 22.49 -8.30
CA PRO A 522 26.97 21.72 -9.40
C PRO A 522 25.96 20.70 -8.86
N PHE A 523 24.67 21.05 -8.88
CA PHE A 523 23.60 20.18 -8.39
C PHE A 523 23.33 19.04 -9.37
N VAL A 524 23.23 17.83 -8.84
CA VAL A 524 22.90 16.59 -9.57
C VAL A 524 21.51 16.11 -9.18
N ASP A 525 21.19 16.13 -7.88
CA ASP A 525 19.83 15.97 -7.37
C ASP A 525 19.35 17.34 -6.87
N TYR A 526 18.39 17.90 -7.60
CA TYR A 526 17.86 19.21 -7.31
C TYR A 526 17.02 19.21 -6.03
N GLN A 527 16.21 18.19 -5.78
CA GLN A 527 15.26 18.18 -4.67
C GLN A 527 15.98 17.98 -3.33
N ASN A 528 16.95 17.07 -3.28
CA ASN A 528 17.70 16.74 -2.07
C ASN A 528 18.97 17.57 -1.84
N ASP A 529 19.25 18.54 -2.72
CA ASP A 529 20.45 19.37 -2.68
C ASP A 529 21.77 18.57 -2.81
N SER A 530 21.75 17.41 -3.48
CA SER A 530 22.95 16.61 -3.71
C SER A 530 23.72 17.13 -4.92
N THR A 531 25.03 17.29 -4.77
CA THR A 531 25.90 17.91 -5.77
C THR A 531 27.01 16.96 -6.24
N ALA A 532 27.69 17.30 -7.33
CA ALA A 532 28.82 16.49 -7.83
C ALA A 532 29.96 16.35 -6.79
N LYS A 533 30.16 17.35 -5.92
CA LYS A 533 31.13 17.25 -4.81
C LYS A 533 30.74 16.16 -3.79
N ASP A 534 29.45 15.93 -3.56
CA ASP A 534 28.97 14.94 -2.60
C ASP A 534 29.20 13.52 -3.14
N ILE A 535 29.01 13.33 -4.45
CA ILE A 535 29.35 12.08 -5.14
C ILE A 535 30.85 11.81 -5.07
N LYS A 536 31.69 12.79 -5.41
CA LYS A 536 33.17 12.62 -5.33
C LYS A 536 33.64 12.42 -3.89
N LEU A 537 32.98 13.04 -2.90
CA LEU A 537 33.24 12.80 -1.48
C LEU A 537 32.92 11.35 -1.10
N ALA A 538 31.77 10.82 -1.51
CA ALA A 538 31.40 9.44 -1.23
C ALA A 538 32.45 8.45 -1.78
N LEU A 539 32.92 8.67 -3.01
CA LEU A 539 33.96 7.85 -3.61
C LEU A 539 35.29 7.98 -2.85
N ARG A 540 35.66 9.19 -2.41
CA ARG A 540 36.86 9.42 -1.60
C ARG A 540 36.78 8.71 -0.24
N GLU A 541 35.59 8.61 0.35
CA GLU A 541 35.35 7.90 1.61
C GLU A 541 35.22 6.37 1.45
N GLY A 542 35.45 5.83 0.24
CA GLY A 542 35.56 4.39 0.00
C GLY A 542 34.28 3.75 -0.54
N PHE A 543 33.19 4.50 -0.73
CA PHE A 543 32.01 3.96 -1.40
C PHE A 543 32.33 3.70 -2.89
N ARG A 544 31.84 2.58 -3.44
CA ARG A 544 32.08 2.17 -4.83
C ARG A 544 30.79 1.79 -5.54
N SER A 545 29.95 0.99 -4.87
CA SER A 545 28.61 0.63 -5.39
C SER A 545 27.75 1.87 -5.58
N ILE A 546 27.05 1.95 -6.71
CA ILE A 546 26.06 3.01 -7.00
C ILE A 546 24.98 3.08 -5.91
N GLU A 547 24.59 1.94 -5.35
CA GLU A 547 23.61 1.84 -4.28
C GLU A 547 24.12 2.45 -2.96
N HIS A 548 25.44 2.37 -2.69
CA HIS A 548 26.05 3.04 -1.55
C HIS A 548 26.17 4.55 -1.78
N VAL A 549 26.61 4.99 -2.97
CA VAL A 549 26.69 6.42 -3.29
C VAL A 549 25.31 7.07 -3.21
N LYS A 550 24.26 6.41 -3.74
CA LYS A 550 22.86 6.82 -3.59
C LYS A 550 22.47 7.02 -2.13
N ARG A 551 22.67 5.99 -1.28
CA ARG A 551 22.29 6.05 0.15
C ARG A 551 23.08 7.11 0.93
N TYR A 552 24.37 7.24 0.65
CA TYR A 552 25.24 8.19 1.33
C TYR A 552 24.93 9.65 0.96
N THR A 553 24.65 9.91 -0.32
CA THR A 553 24.45 11.27 -0.86
C THR A 553 23.00 11.70 -0.98
N THR A 554 22.04 10.77 -0.80
CA THR A 554 20.60 10.90 -1.11
C THR A 554 20.28 11.21 -2.57
N THR A 555 21.24 11.07 -3.48
CA THR A 555 21.04 11.31 -4.92
C THR A 555 20.02 10.33 -5.50
N GLY A 556 18.97 10.86 -6.13
CA GLY A 556 17.91 10.07 -6.76
C GLY A 556 16.85 9.54 -5.79
N MET A 557 16.80 10.07 -4.56
CA MET A 557 15.82 9.70 -3.53
C MET A 557 14.68 10.71 -3.36
N GLY A 558 14.65 11.76 -4.20
CA GLY A 558 13.58 12.76 -4.20
C GLY A 558 12.25 12.20 -4.68
N THR A 559 11.20 13.02 -4.64
CA THR A 559 9.88 12.63 -5.17
C THR A 559 9.88 12.44 -6.68
N ASP A 560 10.84 13.01 -7.40
CA ASP A 560 11.10 12.76 -8.82
C ASP A 560 11.76 11.39 -9.08
N GLN A 561 12.31 10.74 -8.04
CA GLN A 561 13.03 9.46 -8.10
C GLN A 561 14.26 9.48 -9.02
N GLY A 562 14.94 10.63 -9.10
CA GLY A 562 16.20 10.78 -9.84
C GLY A 562 16.05 10.79 -11.36
N LYS A 563 14.84 11.08 -11.87
CA LYS A 563 14.54 11.16 -13.32
C LYS A 563 15.51 12.06 -14.10
N LEU A 564 15.99 13.14 -13.48
CA LEU A 564 16.96 14.06 -14.10
C LEU A 564 18.42 13.75 -13.76
N GLY A 565 18.69 13.35 -12.51
CA GLY A 565 20.05 13.32 -11.95
C GLY A 565 20.81 12.00 -12.14
N ASN A 566 20.11 10.86 -12.25
CA ASN A 566 20.75 9.54 -12.13
C ASN A 566 21.81 9.27 -13.22
N MET A 567 21.55 9.66 -14.46
CA MET A 567 22.53 9.50 -15.55
C MET A 567 23.80 10.33 -15.33
N HIS A 568 23.66 11.56 -14.81
CA HIS A 568 24.81 12.38 -14.46
C HIS A 568 25.57 11.83 -13.26
N ALA A 569 24.86 11.32 -12.25
CA ALA A 569 25.49 10.66 -11.11
C ALA A 569 26.34 9.46 -11.56
N LEU A 570 25.78 8.61 -12.42
CA LEU A 570 26.51 7.49 -13.03
C LEU A 570 27.73 7.96 -13.81
N GLY A 571 27.57 8.97 -14.67
CA GLY A 571 28.66 9.51 -15.48
C GLY A 571 29.80 10.09 -14.63
N ILE A 572 29.48 10.84 -13.58
CA ILE A 572 30.47 11.39 -12.64
C ILE A 572 31.18 10.25 -11.89
N ILE A 573 30.46 9.20 -11.48
CA ILE A 573 31.05 8.03 -10.82
C ILE A 573 31.98 7.29 -11.78
N SER A 574 31.52 7.05 -13.01
CA SER A 574 32.29 6.41 -14.08
C SER A 574 33.60 7.14 -14.36
N GLU A 575 33.56 8.46 -14.56
CA GLU A 575 34.77 9.29 -14.76
C GLU A 575 35.68 9.29 -13.52
N THR A 576 35.11 9.34 -12.31
CA THR A 576 35.91 9.46 -11.07
C THR A 576 36.52 8.13 -10.63
N ALA A 577 35.87 7.01 -10.96
CA ALA A 577 36.31 5.67 -10.60
C ALA A 577 37.04 4.93 -11.73
N ASP A 578 37.18 5.54 -12.90
CA ASP A 578 37.75 4.95 -14.12
C ASP A 578 37.05 3.62 -14.50
N ALA A 579 35.72 3.63 -14.47
CA ALA A 579 34.88 2.46 -14.74
C ALA A 579 33.90 2.75 -15.88
N LYS A 580 33.54 1.77 -16.70
CA LYS A 580 32.56 1.97 -17.77
C LYS A 580 31.14 2.11 -17.21
N MET A 581 30.36 3.06 -17.74
CA MET A 581 28.98 3.28 -17.29
C MET A 581 28.09 2.03 -17.41
N GLY A 582 28.27 1.22 -18.46
CA GLY A 582 27.53 -0.01 -18.65
C GLY A 582 27.78 -1.08 -17.57
N GLU A 583 28.95 -1.06 -16.92
CA GLU A 583 29.35 -2.02 -15.88
C GLU A 583 28.85 -1.62 -14.49
N LEU A 584 28.69 -0.31 -14.23
CA LEU A 584 28.17 0.21 -12.96
C LEU A 584 26.71 -0.16 -12.72
N GLY A 585 25.95 -0.32 -13.82
CA GLY A 585 24.52 -0.59 -13.78
C GLY A 585 23.67 0.60 -13.29
N THR A 586 22.36 0.52 -13.49
CA THR A 586 21.41 1.51 -12.95
C THR A 586 20.96 1.09 -11.56
N THR A 587 20.53 2.06 -10.75
CA THR A 587 19.82 1.74 -9.50
C THR A 587 18.46 1.11 -9.81
N THR A 588 17.97 0.23 -8.94
CA THR A 588 16.66 -0.41 -9.18
C THR A 588 15.53 0.60 -9.29
N PHE A 589 14.80 0.60 -10.41
CA PHE A 589 13.55 1.33 -10.54
C PHE A 589 12.43 0.58 -9.83
N ARG A 590 11.74 1.23 -8.90
CA ARG A 590 10.66 0.63 -8.10
C ARG A 590 9.33 1.30 -8.43
N PRO A 591 8.20 0.58 -8.29
CA PRO A 591 6.91 1.24 -8.21
C PRO A 591 6.81 2.14 -6.96
N PRO A 592 6.00 3.20 -7.01
CA PRO A 592 5.26 3.64 -8.18
C PRO A 592 6.08 4.58 -9.09
N TYR A 593 5.83 4.61 -10.41
CA TYR A 593 6.48 5.52 -11.37
C TYR A 593 6.30 7.01 -11.00
N THR A 594 5.08 7.35 -10.61
CA THR A 594 4.67 8.60 -9.97
C THR A 594 3.94 8.28 -8.65
N PRO A 595 4.03 9.12 -7.62
CA PRO A 595 3.37 8.87 -6.33
C PRO A 595 1.86 8.60 -6.44
N LEU A 596 1.36 7.74 -5.57
CA LEU A 596 -0.06 7.45 -5.38
C LEU A 596 -0.54 8.02 -4.05
N THR A 597 -1.76 8.53 -4.02
CA THR A 597 -2.44 8.84 -2.75
C THR A 597 -2.76 7.54 -2.01
N PHE A 598 -2.68 7.55 -0.68
CA PHE A 598 -3.10 6.39 0.13
C PHE A 598 -4.59 6.09 -0.07
N GLY A 599 -5.42 7.13 -0.27
CA GLY A 599 -6.82 6.97 -0.65
C GLY A 599 -7.01 6.10 -1.90
N THR A 600 -6.22 6.33 -2.96
CA THR A 600 -6.26 5.48 -4.17
C THR A 600 -5.90 4.02 -3.86
N ILE A 601 -4.90 3.79 -3.01
CA ILE A 601 -4.46 2.42 -2.65
C ILE A 601 -5.56 1.69 -1.89
N VAL A 602 -6.19 2.35 -0.91
CA VAL A 602 -7.21 1.75 -0.04
C VAL A 602 -8.56 1.61 -0.75
N GLY A 603 -8.93 2.56 -1.61
CA GLY A 603 -10.20 2.56 -2.32
C GLY A 603 -11.40 2.69 -1.37
N ARG A 604 -12.34 1.74 -1.46
CA ARG A 604 -13.54 1.71 -0.60
C ARG A 604 -13.36 0.94 0.70
N ASN A 605 -12.18 0.37 0.97
CA ASN A 605 -11.91 -0.41 2.17
C ASN A 605 -11.64 0.49 3.38
N VAL A 606 -12.60 1.34 3.74
CA VAL A 606 -12.53 2.32 4.82
C VAL A 606 -13.83 2.30 5.65
N GLY A 607 -13.74 2.69 6.92
CA GLY A 607 -14.91 2.75 7.80
C GLY A 607 -15.58 1.39 7.96
N GLU A 608 -16.89 1.32 7.76
CA GLU A 608 -17.68 0.08 7.86
C GLU A 608 -17.32 -0.98 6.80
N TYR A 609 -16.64 -0.58 5.72
CA TYR A 609 -16.19 -1.48 4.64
C TYR A 609 -14.72 -1.90 4.77
N PHE A 610 -14.04 -1.53 5.87
CA PHE A 610 -12.64 -1.91 6.08
C PHE A 610 -12.47 -3.44 6.12
N ASP A 611 -13.39 -4.13 6.79
CA ASP A 611 -13.50 -5.59 6.80
C ASP A 611 -14.98 -5.99 6.85
N ILE A 612 -15.29 -7.21 6.41
CA ILE A 612 -16.64 -7.76 6.42
C ILE A 612 -16.98 -8.19 7.85
N PHE A 613 -18.16 -7.80 8.33
CA PHE A 613 -18.74 -8.41 9.53
C PHE A 613 -19.82 -9.43 9.16
N ARG A 614 -19.92 -10.50 9.94
CA ARG A 614 -20.91 -11.58 9.82
C ARG A 614 -21.94 -11.46 10.93
N ARG A 615 -23.21 -11.73 10.60
CA ARG A 615 -24.36 -11.67 11.51
C ARG A 615 -25.09 -12.99 11.53
N THR A 616 -25.49 -13.46 12.71
CA THR A 616 -26.31 -14.67 12.83
C THR A 616 -27.76 -14.34 12.40
N PRO A 617 -28.58 -15.36 12.09
CA PRO A 617 -30.01 -15.14 11.82
C PRO A 617 -30.80 -14.54 13.00
N ILE A 618 -30.23 -14.57 14.21
CA ILE A 618 -30.84 -14.06 15.45
C ILE A 618 -30.37 -12.61 15.75
N HIS A 619 -29.42 -12.07 14.97
CA HIS A 619 -28.79 -10.77 15.20
C HIS A 619 -29.78 -9.61 15.42
N ASP A 620 -30.84 -9.52 14.61
CA ASP A 620 -31.84 -8.44 14.77
C ASP A 620 -32.59 -8.52 16.10
N TRP A 621 -32.76 -9.73 16.65
CA TRP A 621 -33.32 -9.91 17.98
C TRP A 621 -32.34 -9.40 19.04
N HIS A 622 -31.05 -9.71 18.90
CA HIS A 622 -30.00 -9.22 19.80
C HIS A 622 -29.96 -7.69 19.84
N VAL A 623 -29.98 -7.03 18.68
CA VAL A 623 -30.04 -5.56 18.57
C VAL A 623 -31.29 -5.00 19.23
N LYS A 624 -32.47 -5.58 18.96
CA LYS A 624 -33.75 -5.12 19.53
C LYS A 624 -33.81 -5.27 21.06
N ASN A 625 -33.05 -6.21 21.62
CA ASN A 625 -32.97 -6.45 23.06
C ASN A 625 -31.69 -5.88 23.68
N ASN A 626 -31.12 -4.83 23.06
CA ASN A 626 -29.99 -4.05 23.56
C ASN A 626 -28.73 -4.87 23.87
N ALA A 627 -28.47 -5.95 23.12
CA ALA A 627 -27.20 -6.66 23.25
C ALA A 627 -26.03 -5.72 22.91
N GLU A 628 -25.00 -5.73 23.75
CA GLU A 628 -23.69 -5.24 23.37
C GLU A 628 -22.96 -6.32 22.55
N PHE A 629 -22.08 -5.94 21.63
CA PHE A 629 -21.45 -6.89 20.71
C PHE A 629 -19.93 -6.91 20.81
N GLU A 630 -19.35 -8.10 20.78
CA GLU A 630 -17.91 -8.31 20.58
C GLU A 630 -17.61 -8.77 19.14
N ASN A 631 -16.37 -8.57 18.71
CA ASN A 631 -15.86 -9.10 17.45
C ASN A 631 -15.17 -10.44 17.68
N VAL A 632 -15.78 -11.55 17.23
CA VAL A 632 -15.16 -12.88 17.25
C VAL A 632 -14.72 -13.25 15.84
N GLY A 633 -13.48 -12.89 15.50
CA GLY A 633 -13.07 -12.81 14.10
C GLY A 633 -13.96 -11.80 13.37
N GLN A 634 -14.60 -12.24 12.28
CA GLN A 634 -15.56 -11.41 11.54
C GLN A 634 -16.98 -11.43 12.13
N TRP A 635 -17.29 -12.30 13.10
CA TRP A 635 -18.65 -12.37 13.66
C TRP A 635 -18.93 -11.27 14.67
N LYS A 636 -20.13 -10.68 14.58
CA LYS A 636 -20.73 -9.87 15.64
C LYS A 636 -21.56 -10.78 16.56
N ARG A 637 -20.99 -11.16 17.70
CA ARG A 637 -21.68 -11.95 18.72
C ARG A 637 -22.15 -11.06 19.86
N ALA A 638 -23.32 -11.38 20.42
CA ALA A 638 -23.77 -10.74 21.65
C ALA A 638 -22.75 -11.01 22.76
N TRP A 639 -22.21 -9.95 23.33
CA TRP A 639 -21.22 -9.98 24.40
C TRP A 639 -21.90 -10.14 25.76
N TYR A 640 -22.92 -9.31 26.00
CA TYR A 640 -23.83 -9.35 27.16
C TYR A 640 -25.10 -8.53 26.85
N TYR A 641 -26.13 -8.63 27.70
CA TYR A 641 -27.43 -7.97 27.57
C TYR A 641 -27.70 -7.11 28.81
N PRO A 642 -27.27 -5.83 28.82
CA PRO A 642 -27.50 -4.93 29.95
C PRO A 642 -28.99 -4.61 30.13
N ILE A 643 -29.43 -4.53 31.38
CA ILE A 643 -30.73 -3.96 31.74
C ILE A 643 -30.52 -2.73 32.63
N ASN A 644 -31.41 -1.74 32.58
CA ASN A 644 -31.40 -0.59 33.49
C ASN A 644 -30.03 0.13 33.63
N ASN A 645 -29.29 0.30 32.53
CA ASN A 645 -27.95 0.90 32.49
C ASN A 645 -26.89 0.15 33.34
N GLU A 646 -27.02 -1.18 33.49
CA GLU A 646 -25.95 -2.02 34.00
C GLU A 646 -24.67 -1.84 33.17
N ASP A 647 -23.52 -1.82 33.85
CA ASP A 647 -22.23 -2.07 33.20
C ASP A 647 -22.09 -3.57 32.87
N MET A 648 -21.07 -3.90 32.08
CA MET A 648 -20.77 -5.28 31.69
C MET A 648 -20.69 -6.21 32.90
N HIS A 649 -20.00 -5.82 33.98
CA HIS A 649 -19.80 -6.69 35.13
C HIS A 649 -21.11 -7.05 35.83
N ARG A 650 -22.00 -6.06 36.04
CA ARG A 650 -23.31 -6.30 36.66
C ARG A 650 -24.22 -7.16 35.79
N ALA A 651 -24.26 -6.89 34.48
CA ALA A 651 -25.03 -7.68 33.53
C ALA A 651 -24.56 -9.14 33.51
N VAL A 652 -23.26 -9.37 33.37
CA VAL A 652 -22.65 -10.71 33.34
C VAL A 652 -22.86 -11.47 34.65
N GLN A 653 -22.76 -10.80 35.80
CA GLN A 653 -23.05 -11.43 37.09
C GLN A 653 -24.52 -11.86 37.21
N ARG A 654 -25.45 -11.00 36.79
CA ARG A 654 -26.88 -11.31 36.77
C ARG A 654 -27.17 -12.48 35.82
N GLU A 655 -26.65 -12.43 34.60
CA GLU A 655 -26.83 -13.47 33.59
C GLU A 655 -26.27 -14.83 34.02
N SER A 656 -25.03 -14.85 34.53
CA SER A 656 -24.38 -16.06 35.04
C SER A 656 -25.18 -16.69 36.18
N LYS A 657 -25.63 -15.85 37.13
CA LYS A 657 -26.46 -16.30 38.24
C LYS A 657 -27.80 -16.86 37.75
N ALA A 658 -28.47 -16.17 36.82
CA ALA A 658 -29.74 -16.63 36.27
C ALA A 658 -29.62 -17.97 35.53
N ALA A 659 -28.54 -18.16 34.77
CA ALA A 659 -28.26 -19.41 34.06
C ALA A 659 -28.10 -20.61 35.02
N ARG A 660 -27.49 -20.40 36.19
CA ARG A 660 -27.33 -21.47 37.20
C ARG A 660 -28.54 -21.64 38.11
N ASP A 661 -29.20 -20.56 38.50
CA ASP A 661 -30.34 -20.61 39.42
C ASP A 661 -31.60 -21.14 38.72
N SER A 662 -31.78 -20.84 37.43
CA SER A 662 -32.98 -21.24 36.69
C SER A 662 -32.72 -21.65 35.24
N ALA A 663 -32.46 -20.68 34.35
CA ALA A 663 -32.29 -20.93 32.93
C ALA A 663 -31.57 -19.78 32.21
N GLY A 664 -30.65 -20.13 31.30
CA GLY A 664 -29.98 -19.21 30.39
C GLY A 664 -30.15 -19.65 28.94
N ILE A 665 -30.05 -18.71 28.00
CA ILE A 665 -30.08 -18.99 26.56
C ILE A 665 -28.99 -18.22 25.81
N LEU A 666 -28.27 -18.91 24.91
CA LEU A 666 -27.14 -18.40 24.15
C LEU A 666 -27.27 -18.73 22.67
N ASP A 667 -26.93 -17.75 21.83
CA ASP A 667 -26.76 -17.95 20.39
C ASP A 667 -25.37 -18.57 20.12
N ALA A 668 -25.37 -19.87 19.83
CA ALA A 668 -24.18 -20.66 19.51
C ALA A 668 -24.04 -20.91 17.99
N SER A 669 -24.77 -20.16 17.16
CA SER A 669 -24.82 -20.35 15.71
C SER A 669 -23.45 -20.18 15.04
N THR A 670 -22.52 -19.46 15.66
CA THR A 670 -21.21 -19.11 15.07
C THR A 670 -20.17 -20.22 15.12
N LEU A 671 -20.37 -21.28 15.93
CA LEU A 671 -19.46 -22.43 15.97
C LEU A 671 -19.27 -23.01 14.57
N GLY A 672 -18.06 -23.43 14.20
CA GLY A 672 -17.88 -24.17 12.95
C GLY A 672 -18.63 -25.49 12.99
N LYS A 673 -19.23 -25.88 11.87
CA LYS A 673 -19.99 -27.13 11.74
C LYS A 673 -19.60 -27.82 10.44
N ILE A 674 -19.13 -29.04 10.52
CA ILE A 674 -18.68 -29.83 9.37
C ILE A 674 -19.45 -31.14 9.35
N ASP A 675 -20.18 -31.38 8.27
CA ASP A 675 -20.83 -32.65 7.98
C ASP A 675 -19.81 -33.59 7.34
N ILE A 676 -19.67 -34.80 7.91
CA ILE A 676 -18.64 -35.77 7.55
C ILE A 676 -19.33 -37.07 7.22
N GLN A 677 -19.20 -37.52 5.97
CA GLN A 677 -19.85 -38.73 5.47
C GLN A 677 -18.85 -39.64 4.78
N GLY A 678 -19.12 -40.95 4.76
CA GLY A 678 -18.31 -41.94 4.04
C GLY A 678 -17.96 -43.14 4.91
N THR A 679 -17.63 -44.26 4.27
CA THR A 679 -17.40 -45.54 4.96
C THR A 679 -16.20 -45.50 5.91
N ASP A 680 -15.23 -44.63 5.65
CA ASP A 680 -14.03 -44.45 6.47
C ASP A 680 -14.11 -43.27 7.44
N ALA A 681 -15.27 -42.61 7.58
CA ALA A 681 -15.42 -41.40 8.42
C ALA A 681 -14.99 -41.61 9.88
N SER A 682 -15.27 -42.80 10.45
CA SER A 682 -14.82 -43.11 11.81
C SER A 682 -13.31 -43.26 11.92
N GLU A 683 -12.65 -43.79 10.89
CA GLU A 683 -11.20 -43.95 10.87
C GLU A 683 -10.53 -42.59 10.67
N PHE A 684 -11.05 -41.77 9.78
CA PHE A 684 -10.59 -40.39 9.62
C PHE A 684 -10.66 -39.60 10.93
N LEU A 685 -11.78 -39.67 11.65
CA LEU A 685 -11.92 -39.03 12.97
C LEU A 685 -10.93 -39.58 14.01
N ASN A 686 -10.55 -40.87 13.92
CA ASN A 686 -9.47 -41.41 14.74
C ASN A 686 -8.12 -40.77 14.35
N ARG A 687 -7.82 -40.52 13.08
CA ARG A 687 -6.54 -39.91 12.72
C ARG A 687 -6.49 -38.43 13.14
N VAL A 688 -7.62 -37.73 13.10
CA VAL A 688 -7.74 -36.29 13.41
C VAL A 688 -7.70 -35.98 14.91
N TYR A 689 -8.56 -36.62 15.69
CA TYR A 689 -8.69 -36.33 17.12
C TYR A 689 -7.71 -37.13 17.96
N THR A 690 -7.43 -36.65 19.17
CA THR A 690 -6.62 -37.38 20.17
C THR A 690 -7.29 -38.64 20.73
N ASN A 691 -8.62 -38.64 20.90
CA ASN A 691 -9.40 -39.76 21.43
C ASN A 691 -9.93 -40.71 20.33
N ALA A 692 -10.51 -41.83 20.74
CA ALA A 692 -11.04 -42.85 19.81
C ALA A 692 -12.50 -42.60 19.44
N TRP A 693 -12.89 -42.93 18.21
CA TRP A 693 -14.22 -42.69 17.63
C TRP A 693 -14.96 -43.96 17.19
N SER A 694 -14.24 -45.05 16.93
CA SER A 694 -14.81 -46.33 16.44
C SER A 694 -15.92 -46.94 17.30
N LYS A 695 -15.96 -46.62 18.60
CA LYS A 695 -16.96 -47.13 19.56
C LYS A 695 -18.05 -46.12 19.92
N LEU A 696 -18.10 -44.95 19.29
CA LEU A 696 -19.17 -43.99 19.54
C LEU A 696 -20.48 -44.56 18.96
N ALA A 697 -21.49 -44.79 19.79
CA ALA A 697 -22.78 -45.28 19.31
C ALA A 697 -23.51 -44.21 18.47
N ILE A 698 -24.36 -44.63 17.53
CA ILE A 698 -25.27 -43.72 16.81
C ILE A 698 -26.17 -43.01 17.84
N GLY A 699 -26.42 -41.72 17.64
CA GLY A 699 -27.17 -40.91 18.61
C GLY A 699 -26.35 -40.43 19.79
N LYS A 700 -25.02 -40.57 19.76
CA LYS A 700 -24.11 -40.06 20.81
C LYS A 700 -23.20 -38.97 20.29
N CYS A 701 -22.85 -38.09 21.22
CA CYS A 701 -21.90 -37.00 21.05
C CYS A 701 -20.61 -37.34 21.79
N ARG A 702 -19.48 -36.78 21.36
CA ARG A 702 -18.21 -36.88 22.07
C ARG A 702 -17.40 -35.61 21.88
N TYR A 703 -16.82 -35.11 22.96
CA TYR A 703 -15.85 -34.02 22.91
C TYR A 703 -14.47 -34.56 22.51
N GLY A 704 -13.69 -33.80 21.74
CA GLY A 704 -12.35 -34.18 21.29
C GLY A 704 -11.41 -32.97 21.18
N LEU A 705 -10.11 -33.20 21.38
CA LEU A 705 -9.04 -32.25 21.06
C LEU A 705 -8.40 -32.63 19.73
N MET A 706 -8.25 -31.65 18.84
CA MET A 706 -7.45 -31.74 17.62
C MET A 706 -6.09 -31.10 17.87
N LEU A 707 -5.02 -31.73 17.38
CA LEU A 707 -3.67 -31.19 17.53
C LEU A 707 -3.07 -30.78 16.19
N ASN A 708 -2.02 -29.97 16.26
CA ASN A 708 -1.03 -29.86 15.20
C ASN A 708 0.00 -30.99 15.29
N GLU A 709 0.78 -31.13 14.23
CA GLU A 709 1.82 -32.16 14.08
C GLU A 709 2.89 -32.03 15.16
N ASP A 710 3.05 -30.83 15.75
CA ASP A 710 3.92 -30.52 16.87
C ASP A 710 3.36 -30.94 18.25
N GLY A 711 2.15 -31.49 18.29
CA GLY A 711 1.48 -32.00 19.49
C GLY A 711 0.72 -30.95 20.31
N MET A 712 0.64 -29.71 19.82
CA MET A 712 -0.05 -28.62 20.51
C MET A 712 -1.53 -28.60 20.15
N VAL A 713 -2.37 -28.17 21.08
CA VAL A 713 -3.82 -28.06 20.87
C VAL A 713 -4.07 -27.02 19.79
N TYR A 714 -4.72 -27.47 18.71
CA TYR A 714 -5.04 -26.67 17.53
C TYR A 714 -6.48 -26.16 17.57
N ASP A 715 -7.43 -27.06 17.83
CA ASP A 715 -8.85 -26.76 17.99
C ASP A 715 -9.53 -27.86 18.82
N ASP A 716 -10.79 -27.64 19.18
CA ASP A 716 -11.59 -28.59 19.93
C ASP A 716 -13.07 -28.50 19.57
N GLY A 717 -13.84 -29.50 20.01
CA GLY A 717 -15.27 -29.44 19.86
C GLY A 717 -15.95 -30.78 20.07
N VAL A 718 -17.25 -30.80 19.77
CA VAL A 718 -18.10 -31.97 19.93
C VAL A 718 -18.50 -32.51 18.57
N THR A 719 -18.24 -33.79 18.32
CA THR A 719 -18.74 -34.49 17.13
C THR A 719 -19.85 -35.45 17.52
N THR A 720 -20.93 -35.43 16.73
CA THR A 720 -22.12 -36.25 16.91
C THR A 720 -22.18 -37.32 15.83
N ARG A 721 -22.42 -38.58 16.19
CA ARG A 721 -22.63 -39.67 15.23
C ARG A 721 -24.12 -39.77 14.88
N LEU A 722 -24.46 -39.32 13.67
CA LEU A 722 -25.84 -39.24 13.18
C LEU A 722 -26.33 -40.59 12.62
N ALA A 723 -25.46 -41.32 11.93
CA ALA A 723 -25.71 -42.66 11.41
C ALA A 723 -24.40 -43.46 11.40
N GLU A 724 -24.40 -44.65 10.79
CA GLU A 724 -23.22 -45.52 10.74
C GLU A 724 -21.99 -44.81 10.14
N ASN A 725 -22.19 -44.15 9.00
CA ASN A 725 -21.16 -43.47 8.20
C ASN A 725 -21.40 -41.96 8.09
N HIS A 726 -22.06 -41.36 9.09
CA HIS A 726 -22.45 -39.94 9.06
C HIS A 726 -22.24 -39.28 10.42
N TYR A 727 -21.44 -38.23 10.43
CA TYR A 727 -21.08 -37.45 11.60
C TYR A 727 -21.28 -35.96 11.33
N ILE A 728 -21.54 -35.20 12.40
CA ILE A 728 -21.44 -33.74 12.37
C ILE A 728 -20.48 -33.29 13.47
N MET A 729 -19.39 -32.65 13.05
CA MET A 729 -18.37 -32.07 13.89
C MET A 729 -18.70 -30.61 14.19
N THR A 730 -18.51 -30.20 15.43
CA THR A 730 -18.43 -28.78 15.80
C THR A 730 -16.99 -28.40 16.11
N THR A 731 -16.63 -27.17 15.80
CA THR A 731 -15.30 -26.57 16.06
C THR A 731 -15.50 -25.25 16.80
N THR A 732 -14.41 -24.62 17.25
CA THR A 732 -14.49 -23.24 17.74
C THR A 732 -14.98 -22.27 16.65
N THR A 733 -15.50 -21.11 17.06
CA THR A 733 -15.98 -20.07 16.11
C THR A 733 -14.83 -19.55 15.24
N GLY A 734 -13.66 -19.28 15.83
CA GLY A 734 -12.49 -18.78 15.11
C GLY A 734 -11.79 -19.85 14.26
N GLY A 735 -11.85 -21.12 14.68
CA GLY A 735 -11.18 -22.24 14.00
C GLY A 735 -11.92 -22.80 12.79
N ALA A 736 -13.21 -22.49 12.60
CA ALA A 736 -14.08 -23.16 11.62
C ALA A 736 -13.49 -23.35 10.21
N ALA A 737 -12.99 -22.26 9.59
CA ALA A 737 -12.41 -22.32 8.25
C ALA A 737 -11.06 -23.05 8.23
N ASN A 738 -10.24 -22.85 9.26
CA ASN A 738 -8.90 -23.44 9.34
C ASN A 738 -8.98 -24.95 9.58
N VAL A 739 -9.88 -25.41 10.45
CA VAL A 739 -10.14 -26.84 10.66
C VAL A 739 -10.62 -27.48 9.35
N MET A 740 -11.63 -26.92 8.67
CA MET A 740 -12.10 -27.45 7.38
C MET A 740 -10.95 -27.56 6.37
N GLY A 741 -10.14 -26.50 6.22
CA GLY A 741 -9.00 -26.50 5.31
C GLY A 741 -7.95 -27.56 5.67
N LYS A 742 -7.66 -27.76 6.97
CA LYS A 742 -6.72 -28.78 7.43
C LYS A 742 -7.24 -30.20 7.19
N LEU A 743 -8.53 -30.44 7.43
CA LEU A 743 -9.13 -31.75 7.19
C LEU A 743 -9.11 -32.12 5.71
N GLU A 744 -9.43 -31.16 4.82
CA GLU A 744 -9.31 -31.32 3.37
C GLU A 744 -7.86 -31.54 2.92
N ASP A 745 -6.90 -30.78 3.46
CA ASP A 745 -5.48 -30.95 3.13
C ASP A 745 -5.01 -32.38 3.41
N TYR A 746 -5.31 -32.92 4.60
CA TYR A 746 -4.96 -34.30 4.94
C TYR A 746 -5.67 -35.34 4.06
N LEU A 747 -6.96 -35.18 3.78
CA LEU A 747 -7.67 -36.11 2.89
C LEU A 747 -7.13 -36.07 1.46
N GLN A 748 -6.77 -34.90 0.94
CA GLN A 748 -6.31 -34.77 -0.45
C GLN A 748 -4.84 -35.17 -0.63
N THR A 749 -4.00 -34.94 0.38
CA THR A 749 -2.54 -35.05 0.23
C THR A 749 -1.93 -36.25 0.96
N GLU A 750 -2.48 -36.66 2.11
CA GLU A 750 -1.92 -37.73 2.94
C GLU A 750 -2.76 -39.01 2.91
N TRP A 751 -4.08 -38.88 2.92
CA TRP A 751 -5.01 -40.01 2.98
C TRP A 751 -6.05 -40.04 1.85
N PRO A 752 -5.63 -39.90 0.57
CA PRO A 752 -6.56 -39.90 -0.56
C PRO A 752 -7.25 -41.26 -0.77
N GLU A 753 -6.80 -42.31 -0.08
CA GLU A 753 -7.44 -43.63 -0.10
C GLU A 753 -8.72 -43.72 0.73
N LEU A 754 -8.96 -42.80 1.67
CA LEU A 754 -10.11 -42.87 2.58
C LEU A 754 -11.40 -42.41 1.88
N ASP A 755 -12.45 -43.20 1.99
CA ASP A 755 -13.80 -42.84 1.54
C ASP A 755 -14.45 -41.89 2.55
N VAL A 756 -14.11 -40.60 2.45
CA VAL A 756 -14.61 -39.54 3.33
C VAL A 756 -14.88 -38.26 2.54
N TYR A 757 -16.04 -37.67 2.79
CA TYR A 757 -16.51 -36.41 2.21
C TYR A 757 -16.82 -35.42 3.33
N LEU A 758 -16.29 -34.22 3.19
CA LEU A 758 -16.49 -33.12 4.13
C LEU A 758 -17.36 -32.05 3.50
N THR A 759 -18.28 -31.49 4.27
CA THR A 759 -19.08 -30.34 3.84
C THR A 759 -19.26 -29.38 5.01
N SER A 760 -18.82 -28.13 4.85
CA SER A 760 -19.13 -27.10 5.85
C SER A 760 -20.64 -26.83 5.85
N VAL A 761 -21.26 -27.04 7.00
CA VAL A 761 -22.67 -26.72 7.28
C VAL A 761 -22.78 -25.64 8.35
N THR A 762 -21.71 -24.86 8.53
CA THR A 762 -21.58 -23.77 9.52
C THR A 762 -22.72 -22.76 9.40
N ASP A 763 -22.93 -22.22 8.19
CA ASP A 763 -23.98 -21.22 7.92
C ASP A 763 -25.35 -21.85 7.62
N HIS A 764 -25.42 -23.18 7.50
CA HIS A 764 -26.69 -23.88 7.27
C HIS A 764 -27.53 -23.96 8.55
N PHE A 765 -26.88 -24.10 9.72
CA PHE A 765 -27.56 -24.27 11.00
C PHE A 765 -27.42 -23.05 11.90
N ALA A 766 -28.56 -22.54 12.38
CA ALA A 766 -28.60 -21.75 13.61
C ALA A 766 -28.63 -22.70 14.82
N THR A 767 -27.98 -22.29 15.92
CA THR A 767 -27.88 -23.08 17.14
C THR A 767 -28.32 -22.26 18.35
N ILE A 768 -29.36 -22.74 19.02
CA ILE A 768 -29.86 -22.18 20.27
C ILE A 768 -29.44 -23.10 21.41
N SER A 769 -28.63 -22.59 22.34
CA SER A 769 -28.22 -23.33 23.54
C SER A 769 -29.04 -22.86 24.73
N VAL A 770 -29.81 -23.76 25.35
CA VAL A 770 -30.60 -23.50 26.57
C VAL A 770 -29.97 -24.28 27.72
N CYS A 771 -29.52 -23.60 28.76
CA CYS A 771 -28.86 -24.20 29.92
C CYS A 771 -29.57 -23.86 31.24
N GLY A 772 -29.23 -24.60 32.30
CA GLY A 772 -29.75 -24.39 33.66
C GLY A 772 -30.73 -25.49 34.11
N PRO A 773 -31.10 -25.53 35.40
CA PRO A 773 -31.96 -26.59 35.96
C PRO A 773 -33.35 -26.69 35.32
N ASN A 774 -33.88 -25.59 34.75
CA ASN A 774 -35.18 -25.58 34.07
C ASN A 774 -35.09 -25.76 32.55
N SER A 775 -33.89 -25.92 31.97
CA SER A 775 -33.70 -26.07 30.52
C SER A 775 -34.52 -27.21 29.92
N LYS A 776 -34.60 -28.36 30.60
CA LYS A 776 -35.43 -29.50 30.19
C LYS A 776 -36.90 -29.14 30.07
N LYS A 777 -37.46 -28.41 31.05
CA LYS A 777 -38.88 -28.01 31.03
C LYS A 777 -39.14 -27.09 29.83
N ILE A 778 -38.28 -26.10 29.63
CA ILE A 778 -38.36 -25.13 28.54
C ILE A 778 -38.32 -25.85 27.20
N VAL A 779 -37.28 -26.66 26.95
CA VAL A 779 -37.10 -27.34 25.66
C VAL A 779 -38.20 -28.38 25.41
N SER A 780 -38.68 -29.08 26.45
CA SER A 780 -39.79 -30.02 26.30
C SER A 780 -41.12 -29.36 25.91
N SER A 781 -41.35 -28.11 26.33
CA SER A 781 -42.55 -27.35 25.92
C SER A 781 -42.48 -26.85 24.48
N VAL A 782 -41.26 -26.62 23.95
CA VAL A 782 -41.04 -26.21 22.55
C VAL A 782 -41.03 -27.42 21.61
N ILE A 783 -40.61 -28.59 22.09
CA ILE A 783 -40.45 -29.83 21.33
C ILE A 783 -41.29 -30.94 21.99
N SER A 784 -42.60 -30.95 21.74
CA SER A 784 -43.53 -31.89 22.40
C SER A 784 -43.30 -33.35 22.03
N ASP A 785 -42.75 -33.62 20.85
CA ASP A 785 -42.72 -34.95 20.25
C ASP A 785 -41.48 -35.78 20.66
N LEU A 786 -40.66 -35.26 21.60
CA LEU A 786 -39.42 -35.88 22.04
C LEU A 786 -39.49 -36.31 23.51
N ASP A 787 -39.01 -37.51 23.82
CA ASP A 787 -38.90 -38.00 25.20
C ASP A 787 -37.60 -37.50 25.86
N PHE A 788 -37.75 -36.58 26.82
CA PHE A 788 -36.64 -35.97 27.57
C PHE A 788 -36.26 -36.71 28.86
N THR A 789 -36.79 -37.91 29.14
CA THR A 789 -36.38 -38.71 30.31
C THR A 789 -34.87 -38.98 30.29
N ASP A 790 -34.22 -39.02 31.45
CA ASP A 790 -32.76 -39.21 31.52
C ASP A 790 -32.30 -40.56 30.95
N GLU A 791 -33.19 -41.55 30.94
CA GLU A 791 -32.96 -42.87 30.35
C GLU A 791 -32.92 -42.81 28.82
N LYS A 792 -33.85 -42.08 28.20
CA LYS A 792 -33.96 -41.96 26.74
C LYS A 792 -33.06 -40.88 26.16
N PHE A 793 -32.80 -39.82 26.91
CA PHE A 793 -31.98 -38.70 26.48
C PHE A 793 -30.88 -38.33 27.50
N PRO A 794 -29.92 -39.25 27.76
CA PRO A 794 -28.84 -39.03 28.72
C PRO A 794 -27.83 -37.98 28.24
N HIS A 795 -26.95 -37.49 29.11
CA HIS A 795 -25.90 -36.55 28.72
C HIS A 795 -25.04 -37.07 27.54
N MET A 796 -24.59 -36.16 26.67
CA MET A 796 -23.83 -36.46 25.44
C MET A 796 -24.59 -37.36 24.45
N SER A 797 -25.89 -37.12 24.29
CA SER A 797 -26.72 -37.78 23.28
C SER A 797 -27.38 -36.80 22.34
N PHE A 798 -27.90 -37.34 21.25
CA PHE A 798 -28.46 -36.63 20.11
C PHE A 798 -29.76 -37.31 19.68
N GLN A 799 -30.78 -36.50 19.36
CA GLN A 799 -32.00 -36.97 18.71
C GLN A 799 -32.48 -35.97 17.64
N ASN A 800 -33.07 -36.49 16.56
CA ASN A 800 -33.84 -35.68 15.63
C ASN A 800 -35.26 -35.48 16.17
N ALA A 801 -35.80 -34.27 16.02
CA ALA A 801 -37.15 -33.94 16.42
C ALA A 801 -37.77 -32.91 15.47
N LYS A 802 -38.99 -32.47 15.77
CA LYS A 802 -39.66 -31.38 15.07
C LYS A 802 -40.15 -30.32 16.05
N ILE A 803 -40.03 -29.07 15.63
CA ILE A 803 -40.71 -27.92 16.23
C ILE A 803 -41.78 -27.51 15.24
N ASP A 804 -43.04 -27.80 15.54
CA ASP A 804 -44.14 -27.80 14.58
C ASP A 804 -43.81 -28.65 13.32
N LYS A 805 -43.50 -27.99 12.19
CA LYS A 805 -43.13 -28.60 10.91
C LYS A 805 -41.62 -28.47 10.60
N ILE A 806 -40.85 -27.84 11.49
CA ILE A 806 -39.43 -27.56 11.31
C ILE A 806 -38.63 -28.74 11.86
N ASN A 807 -37.82 -29.38 11.01
CA ASN A 807 -36.88 -30.41 11.47
C ASN A 807 -35.79 -29.76 12.32
N CYS A 808 -35.54 -30.31 13.50
CA CYS A 808 -34.48 -29.87 14.38
C CYS A 808 -33.63 -31.04 14.87
N ARG A 809 -32.39 -30.73 15.19
CA ARG A 809 -31.40 -31.62 15.80
C ARG A 809 -31.22 -31.16 17.24
N VAL A 810 -31.47 -32.03 18.20
CA VAL A 810 -31.35 -31.70 19.62
C VAL A 810 -30.19 -32.49 20.21
N MET A 811 -29.24 -31.80 20.83
CA MET A 811 -28.09 -32.40 21.49
C MET A 811 -28.09 -32.05 22.98
N ARG A 812 -27.85 -33.04 23.85
CA ARG A 812 -27.66 -32.80 25.29
C ARG A 812 -26.19 -32.59 25.63
N ILE A 813 -25.66 -31.43 25.22
CA ILE A 813 -24.27 -30.98 25.40
C ILE A 813 -24.26 -29.78 26.34
N SER A 814 -23.22 -29.65 27.18
CA SER A 814 -23.08 -28.53 28.10
C SER A 814 -21.66 -28.00 28.13
N PHE A 815 -21.52 -26.70 27.92
CA PHE A 815 -20.27 -25.96 28.11
C PHE A 815 -20.29 -25.10 29.40
N THR A 816 -21.37 -25.18 30.19
CA THR A 816 -21.55 -24.42 31.43
C THR A 816 -21.47 -25.29 32.68
N GLY A 817 -21.48 -26.63 32.51
CA GLY A 817 -21.60 -27.60 33.59
C GLY A 817 -23.02 -27.79 34.12
N GLU A 818 -23.99 -27.02 33.63
CA GLU A 818 -25.42 -27.21 33.93
C GLU A 818 -26.06 -28.25 33.01
N HIS A 819 -27.29 -28.66 33.34
CA HIS A 819 -28.15 -29.37 32.40
C HIS A 819 -28.47 -28.46 31.21
N SER A 820 -28.17 -28.92 29.99
CA SER A 820 -28.19 -28.08 28.78
C SER A 820 -28.62 -28.86 27.54
N TYR A 821 -29.27 -28.15 26.62
CA TYR A 821 -29.63 -28.63 25.29
C TYR A 821 -29.22 -27.62 24.23
N GLU A 822 -28.70 -28.11 23.11
CA GLU A 822 -28.48 -27.35 21.89
C GLU A 822 -29.48 -27.76 20.82
N ILE A 823 -30.14 -26.79 20.22
CA ILE A 823 -31.15 -26.97 19.18
C ILE A 823 -30.59 -26.42 17.87
N ASN A 824 -30.28 -27.31 16.94
CA ASN A 824 -29.85 -27.00 15.59
C ASN A 824 -31.04 -27.02 14.64
N VAL A 825 -31.31 -25.88 14.00
CA VAL A 825 -32.34 -25.73 12.96
C VAL A 825 -31.75 -25.04 11.73
N GLN A 826 -32.40 -25.16 10.57
CA GLN A 826 -31.99 -24.39 9.41
C GLN A 826 -31.98 -22.89 9.75
N ALA A 827 -30.94 -22.19 9.28
CA ALA A 827 -30.64 -20.81 9.69
C ALA A 827 -31.82 -19.84 9.58
N ASN A 828 -32.64 -19.99 8.53
CA ASN A 828 -33.86 -19.19 8.31
C ASN A 828 -34.91 -19.30 9.43
N TYR A 829 -34.90 -20.37 10.23
CA TYR A 829 -35.81 -20.54 11.37
C TYR A 829 -35.18 -20.14 12.71
N GLY A 830 -33.89 -19.77 12.74
CA GLY A 830 -33.16 -19.52 13.99
C GLY A 830 -33.83 -18.51 14.90
N LYS A 831 -34.24 -17.34 14.35
CA LYS A 831 -34.93 -16.30 15.13
C LYS A 831 -36.27 -16.77 15.68
N SER A 832 -37.05 -17.50 14.89
CA SER A 832 -38.37 -17.98 15.31
C SER A 832 -38.26 -18.99 16.46
N VAL A 833 -37.30 -19.92 16.37
CA VAL A 833 -37.05 -20.90 17.44
C VAL A 833 -36.49 -20.22 18.69
N TRP A 834 -35.59 -19.24 18.53
CA TRP A 834 -35.10 -18.41 19.64
C TRP A 834 -36.25 -17.74 20.40
N GLU A 835 -37.14 -17.06 19.69
CA GLU A 835 -38.31 -16.38 20.29
C GLU A 835 -39.25 -17.36 20.99
N LYS A 836 -39.47 -18.56 20.42
CA LYS A 836 -40.25 -19.62 21.07
C LYS A 836 -39.62 -20.10 22.38
N CYS A 837 -38.31 -20.31 22.40
CA CYS A 837 -37.60 -20.69 23.63
C CYS A 837 -37.67 -19.57 24.68
N MET A 838 -37.53 -18.30 24.28
CA MET A 838 -37.69 -17.16 25.16
C MET A 838 -39.10 -17.08 25.77
N GLU A 839 -40.15 -17.27 24.96
CA GLU A 839 -41.53 -17.25 25.44
C GLU A 839 -41.82 -18.42 26.40
N ALA A 840 -41.45 -19.64 26.02
CA ALA A 840 -41.61 -20.83 26.85
C ALA A 840 -40.82 -20.76 28.18
N GLY A 841 -39.72 -20.01 28.19
CA GLY A 841 -38.88 -19.83 29.37
C GLY A 841 -39.26 -18.68 30.29
N LYS A 842 -40.28 -17.89 29.95
CA LYS A 842 -40.67 -16.69 30.69
C LYS A 842 -41.03 -16.99 32.16
N ASP A 843 -41.80 -18.05 32.40
CA ASP A 843 -42.19 -18.49 33.75
C ASP A 843 -40.99 -19.03 34.57
N PHE A 844 -39.88 -19.33 33.90
CA PHE A 844 -38.62 -19.77 34.50
C PHE A 844 -37.57 -18.65 34.53
N ASN A 845 -37.94 -17.40 34.24
CA ASN A 845 -37.02 -16.27 34.17
C ASN A 845 -35.81 -16.55 33.25
N ILE A 846 -36.07 -17.15 32.08
CA ILE A 846 -35.03 -17.41 31.09
C ILE A 846 -34.29 -16.12 30.74
N THR A 847 -32.96 -16.15 30.85
CA THR A 847 -32.12 -14.96 30.66
C THR A 847 -31.22 -15.14 29.44
N PRO A 848 -31.30 -14.26 28.42
CA PRO A 848 -30.34 -14.28 27.33
C PRO A 848 -28.97 -13.88 27.88
N TYR A 849 -27.93 -14.58 27.46
CA TYR A 849 -26.56 -14.27 27.87
C TYR A 849 -25.61 -14.35 26.68
N GLY A 850 -24.56 -13.54 26.73
CA GLY A 850 -23.57 -13.42 25.66
C GLY A 850 -22.29 -14.22 25.92
N THR A 851 -21.26 -13.93 25.15
CA THR A 851 -19.95 -14.58 25.22
C THR A 851 -19.25 -14.36 26.57
N GLU A 852 -19.40 -13.21 27.21
CA GLU A 852 -18.72 -12.93 28.48
C GLU A 852 -19.26 -13.82 29.61
N THR A 853 -20.59 -13.94 29.70
CA THR A 853 -21.23 -14.88 30.62
C THR A 853 -20.90 -16.32 30.28
N MET A 854 -20.84 -16.68 28.99
CA MET A 854 -20.38 -18.01 28.57
C MET A 854 -18.95 -18.29 29.07
N HIS A 855 -18.04 -17.31 28.97
CA HIS A 855 -16.66 -17.44 29.46
C HIS A 855 -16.57 -17.59 30.98
N LEU A 856 -17.38 -16.85 31.74
CA LEU A 856 -17.46 -17.03 33.19
C LEU A 856 -17.99 -18.43 33.55
N LEU A 857 -19.09 -18.87 32.93
CA LEU A 857 -19.73 -20.16 33.25
C LEU A 857 -18.81 -21.36 32.96
N ARG A 858 -18.06 -21.32 31.84
CA ARG A 858 -17.10 -22.37 31.50
C ARG A 858 -15.85 -22.32 32.39
N ALA A 859 -15.40 -21.12 32.79
CA ALA A 859 -14.23 -20.96 33.66
C ALA A 859 -14.50 -21.48 35.08
N GLU A 860 -15.72 -21.32 35.59
CA GLU A 860 -16.15 -21.95 36.86
C GLU A 860 -16.01 -23.48 36.83
N LYS A 861 -16.09 -24.10 35.64
CA LYS A 861 -15.91 -25.53 35.40
C LYS A 861 -14.50 -25.94 34.99
N GLY A 862 -13.58 -24.99 34.85
CA GLY A 862 -12.21 -25.24 34.36
C GLY A 862 -12.14 -25.70 32.91
N PHE A 863 -13.18 -25.44 32.11
CA PHE A 863 -13.13 -25.71 30.67
C PHE A 863 -12.28 -24.66 29.96
N ILE A 864 -11.54 -25.09 28.94
CA ILE A 864 -10.66 -24.23 28.15
C ILE A 864 -11.42 -23.47 27.06
N ILE A 865 -10.85 -22.35 26.62
CA ILE A 865 -11.12 -21.75 25.33
C ILE A 865 -9.82 -21.77 24.53
N VAL A 866 -9.84 -22.44 23.38
CA VAL A 866 -8.69 -22.44 22.46
C VAL A 866 -8.39 -21.01 22.01
N GLY A 867 -7.12 -20.62 22.09
CA GLY A 867 -6.66 -19.25 21.79
C GLY A 867 -6.69 -18.29 22.99
N GLN A 868 -7.31 -18.68 24.10
CA GLN A 868 -7.27 -17.92 25.37
C GLN A 868 -6.49 -18.68 26.44
N ASP A 869 -6.87 -19.94 26.72
CA ASP A 869 -6.13 -20.82 27.64
C ASP A 869 -5.08 -21.68 26.92
N THR A 870 -5.04 -21.58 25.59
CA THR A 870 -4.01 -22.17 24.73
C THR A 870 -3.39 -21.10 23.85
N ASP A 871 -2.06 -21.14 23.68
CA ASP A 871 -1.26 -20.15 22.95
C ASP A 871 -0.39 -20.80 21.85
N ALA A 872 -0.88 -21.92 21.30
CA ALA A 872 -0.13 -22.83 20.42
C ALA A 872 1.13 -23.47 21.05
N THR A 873 1.31 -23.38 22.37
CA THR A 873 2.38 -24.12 23.10
C THR A 873 1.84 -25.11 24.13
N MET A 874 0.52 -25.19 24.26
CA MET A 874 -0.16 -26.03 25.24
C MET A 874 -0.54 -27.39 24.64
N THR A 875 -0.04 -28.46 25.25
CA THR A 875 -0.45 -29.85 24.94
C THR A 875 -1.69 -30.23 25.77
N PRO A 876 -2.40 -31.33 25.42
CA PRO A 876 -3.45 -31.85 26.29
C PRO A 876 -3.00 -32.16 27.72
N ILE A 877 -1.73 -32.54 27.91
CA ILE A 877 -1.14 -32.83 29.23
C ILE A 877 -0.98 -31.54 30.03
N ASP A 878 -0.51 -30.47 29.38
CA ASP A 878 -0.37 -29.16 30.00
C ASP A 878 -1.72 -28.63 30.50
N LEU A 879 -2.81 -28.96 29.80
CA LEU A 879 -4.18 -28.59 30.17
C LEU A 879 -4.81 -29.53 31.22
N GLN A 880 -4.04 -30.49 31.76
CA GLN A 880 -4.53 -31.56 32.65
C GLN A 880 -5.65 -32.42 32.04
N MET A 881 -5.64 -32.56 30.71
CA MET A 881 -6.59 -33.34 29.93
C MET A 881 -5.96 -34.64 29.41
N ASP A 882 -5.01 -35.23 30.15
CA ASP A 882 -4.36 -36.51 29.82
C ASP A 882 -5.36 -37.62 29.48
N TRP A 883 -6.54 -37.58 30.09
CA TRP A 883 -7.62 -38.55 29.93
C TRP A 883 -8.16 -38.64 28.49
N ILE A 884 -8.04 -37.56 27.70
CA ILE A 884 -8.54 -37.52 26.33
C ILE A 884 -7.55 -38.06 25.31
N VAL A 885 -6.28 -38.20 25.68
CA VAL A 885 -5.22 -38.70 24.80
C VAL A 885 -5.27 -40.23 24.76
N SER A 886 -5.64 -40.80 23.61
CA SER A 886 -5.72 -42.26 23.48
C SER A 886 -4.35 -42.93 23.50
N LYS A 887 -4.16 -43.83 24.46
CA LYS A 887 -2.98 -44.71 24.53
C LYS A 887 -3.08 -45.94 23.62
N LYS A 888 -4.28 -46.26 23.14
CA LYS A 888 -4.58 -47.51 22.39
C LYS A 888 -4.52 -47.35 20.88
N LYS A 889 -4.73 -46.13 20.38
CA LYS A 889 -4.63 -45.85 18.94
C LYS A 889 -3.18 -45.97 18.50
N TYR A 890 -2.94 -46.49 17.30
CA TYR A 890 -1.59 -46.52 16.73
C TYR A 890 -1.03 -45.11 16.61
N ASP A 891 -1.73 -44.24 15.88
CA ASP A 891 -1.35 -42.85 15.69
C ASP A 891 -2.56 -41.89 15.63
N PHE A 892 -2.28 -40.60 15.69
CA PHE A 892 -3.16 -39.47 15.36
C PHE A 892 -2.29 -38.22 15.16
N ILE A 893 -2.80 -37.20 14.46
CA ILE A 893 -2.05 -35.96 14.18
C ILE A 893 -1.50 -35.39 15.50
N GLY A 894 -0.17 -35.24 15.57
CA GLY A 894 0.52 -34.68 16.73
C GLY A 894 0.97 -35.67 17.80
N LYS A 895 0.49 -36.92 17.80
CA LYS A 895 0.82 -37.91 18.85
C LYS A 895 2.32 -38.11 19.02
N ARG A 896 3.05 -38.28 17.90
CA ARG A 896 4.50 -38.47 17.90
C ARG A 896 5.25 -37.35 18.63
N SER A 897 4.73 -36.12 18.54
CA SER A 897 5.39 -34.95 19.10
C SER A 897 5.19 -34.79 20.59
N LEU A 898 4.18 -35.44 21.18
CA LEU A 898 3.96 -35.48 22.63
C LEU A 898 5.11 -36.18 23.39
N TYR A 899 5.95 -36.95 22.70
CA TYR A 899 7.09 -37.68 23.26
C TYR A 899 8.45 -37.01 23.01
N ARG A 900 8.48 -35.76 22.52
CA ARG A 900 9.75 -35.02 22.33
C ARG A 900 10.29 -34.54 23.67
N SER A 901 11.59 -34.28 23.72
CA SER A 901 12.29 -33.85 24.94
C SER A 901 11.63 -32.65 25.63
N ASP A 902 11.10 -31.68 24.88
CA ASP A 902 10.43 -30.50 25.46
C ASP A 902 9.01 -30.82 25.99
N THR A 903 8.23 -31.65 25.31
CA THR A 903 6.84 -31.97 25.70
C THR A 903 6.77 -32.94 26.89
N ILE A 904 7.84 -33.70 27.15
CA ILE A 904 7.92 -34.61 28.30
C ILE A 904 8.51 -33.96 29.56
N ARG A 905 8.91 -32.68 29.48
CA ARG A 905 9.45 -31.95 30.65
C ARG A 905 8.43 -31.91 31.79
N GLU A 906 8.92 -32.07 33.02
CA GLU A 906 8.06 -31.99 34.21
C GLU A 906 7.73 -30.55 34.62
N ASP A 907 8.50 -29.58 34.11
CA ASP A 907 8.37 -28.16 34.38
C ASP A 907 7.72 -27.40 33.23
N ARG A 908 6.81 -28.03 32.47
CA ARG A 908 5.97 -27.29 31.52
C ARG A 908 4.96 -26.40 32.24
N LYS A 909 4.49 -25.35 31.57
CA LYS A 909 3.37 -24.56 32.09
C LYS A 909 2.12 -25.44 32.06
N GLN A 910 1.40 -25.49 33.17
CA GLN A 910 0.21 -26.33 33.33
C GLN A 910 -0.97 -25.47 33.76
N LEU A 911 -2.15 -25.74 33.19
CA LEU A 911 -3.40 -25.06 33.52
C LEU A 911 -3.75 -25.32 34.98
N VAL A 912 -3.99 -24.26 35.75
CA VAL A 912 -4.36 -24.30 37.16
C VAL A 912 -5.44 -23.25 37.44
N GLY A 913 -6.16 -23.42 38.55
CA GLY A 913 -6.96 -22.34 39.12
C GLY A 913 -6.09 -21.40 39.96
N LEU A 914 -6.51 -20.15 40.09
CA LEU A 914 -5.87 -19.12 40.89
C LEU A 914 -6.95 -18.43 41.74
N LEU A 915 -6.68 -18.28 43.03
CA LEU A 915 -7.56 -17.58 43.98
C LEU A 915 -6.79 -16.44 44.63
N THR A 916 -7.33 -15.23 44.61
CA THR A 916 -6.76 -14.08 45.32
C THR A 916 -7.02 -14.16 46.81
N GLU A 917 -6.17 -13.52 47.61
CA GLU A 917 -6.42 -13.39 49.06
C GLU A 917 -7.65 -12.52 49.36
N ASP A 918 -7.85 -11.42 48.63
CA ASP A 918 -9.12 -10.68 48.62
C ASP A 918 -10.08 -11.32 47.60
N PRO A 919 -11.21 -11.92 48.04
CA PRO A 919 -12.17 -12.55 47.14
C PRO A 919 -12.87 -11.60 46.18
N ASN A 920 -12.73 -10.28 46.33
CA ASN A 920 -13.29 -9.30 45.38
C ASN A 920 -12.26 -8.83 44.35
N GLU A 921 -11.00 -9.20 44.50
CA GLU A 921 -9.93 -8.81 43.59
C GLU A 921 -9.94 -9.69 42.34
N VAL A 922 -10.42 -9.14 41.22
CA VAL A 922 -10.37 -9.79 39.90
C VAL A 922 -9.02 -9.48 39.26
N LEU A 923 -8.33 -10.52 38.81
CA LEU A 923 -7.02 -10.41 38.17
C LEU A 923 -7.15 -9.90 36.72
N GLU A 924 -6.12 -9.22 36.23
CA GLU A 924 -6.02 -8.85 34.81
C GLU A 924 -5.58 -10.07 33.98
N GLU A 925 -6.31 -10.39 32.91
CA GLU A 925 -5.90 -11.45 31.97
C GLU A 925 -4.57 -11.07 31.31
N GLY A 926 -3.63 -12.02 31.20
CA GLY A 926 -2.25 -11.79 30.75
C GLY A 926 -1.28 -11.35 31.85
N ALA A 927 -1.76 -11.10 33.08
CA ALA A 927 -0.88 -10.73 34.19
C ALA A 927 0.13 -11.84 34.51
N GLN A 928 1.38 -11.46 34.75
CA GLN A 928 2.49 -12.39 34.98
C GLN A 928 2.47 -12.95 36.41
N ILE A 929 2.81 -14.24 36.54
CA ILE A 929 2.86 -14.93 37.83
C ILE A 929 4.32 -15.21 38.17
N VAL A 930 4.73 -14.82 39.38
CA VAL A 930 6.12 -14.93 39.87
C VAL A 930 6.14 -15.51 41.29
N ALA A 931 7.26 -16.12 41.67
CA ALA A 931 7.48 -16.55 43.05
C ALA A 931 8.03 -15.43 43.93
N ASP A 932 8.85 -14.53 43.37
CA ASP A 932 9.57 -13.49 44.10
C ASP A 932 9.83 -12.28 43.19
N THR A 933 9.68 -11.06 43.72
CA THR A 933 9.93 -9.80 43.01
C THR A 933 11.30 -9.18 43.31
N ASN A 934 12.11 -9.80 44.18
CA ASN A 934 13.36 -9.21 44.66
C ASN A 934 14.56 -9.40 43.71
N LYS A 935 14.43 -10.22 42.65
CA LYS A 935 15.50 -10.47 41.66
C LYS A 935 15.24 -9.69 40.37
N SER A 936 16.31 -9.21 39.74
CA SER A 936 16.27 -8.57 38.42
C SER A 936 17.20 -9.30 37.44
N PRO A 937 16.69 -9.86 36.32
CA PRO A 937 15.28 -9.90 35.93
C PRO A 937 14.45 -10.83 36.83
N VAL A 938 13.18 -10.49 37.03
CA VAL A 938 12.22 -11.32 37.78
C VAL A 938 11.90 -12.56 36.95
N GLU A 939 12.00 -13.75 37.55
CA GLU A 939 11.64 -15.00 36.86
C GLU A 939 10.13 -15.16 36.76
N MET A 940 9.62 -15.30 35.54
CA MET A 940 8.20 -15.56 35.28
C MET A 940 7.92 -17.07 35.30
N LEU A 941 6.98 -17.47 36.15
CA LEU A 941 6.51 -18.85 36.24
C LEU A 941 5.32 -19.11 35.31
N GLY A 942 4.54 -18.09 34.98
CA GLY A 942 3.25 -18.29 34.34
C GLY A 942 2.52 -16.98 34.05
N HIS A 943 1.28 -17.11 33.61
CA HIS A 943 0.39 -15.97 33.45
C HIS A 943 -1.08 -16.38 33.64
N VAL A 944 -1.92 -15.39 33.94
CA VAL A 944 -3.38 -15.51 34.01
C VAL A 944 -3.94 -15.61 32.59
N THR A 945 -4.80 -16.58 32.31
CA THR A 945 -5.43 -16.78 30.99
C THR A 945 -6.89 -16.34 30.96
N SER A 946 -7.61 -16.57 32.06
CA SER A 946 -9.03 -16.21 32.20
C SER A 946 -9.30 -15.69 33.60
N SER A 947 -10.06 -14.61 33.80
CA SER A 947 -10.29 -14.05 35.14
C SER A 947 -11.64 -13.37 35.30
N TYR A 948 -12.40 -13.77 36.34
CA TYR A 948 -13.76 -13.29 36.56
C TYR A 948 -14.11 -13.18 38.04
N TYR A 949 -15.08 -12.33 38.35
CA TYR A 949 -15.82 -12.45 39.60
C TYR A 949 -16.98 -13.44 39.43
N SER A 950 -17.01 -14.52 40.23
CA SER A 950 -18.10 -15.49 40.20
C SER A 950 -19.18 -15.10 41.23
N PRO A 951 -20.40 -14.73 40.79
CA PRO A 951 -21.52 -14.49 41.72
C PRO A 951 -22.03 -15.78 42.35
N ASN A 952 -21.77 -16.93 41.72
CA ASN A 952 -22.19 -18.25 42.19
C ASN A 952 -21.33 -18.73 43.36
N LEU A 953 -20.04 -18.37 43.35
CA LEU A 953 -19.07 -18.68 44.40
C LEU A 953 -18.84 -17.51 45.38
N LYS A 954 -19.34 -16.31 45.05
CA LYS A 954 -19.14 -15.04 45.77
C LYS A 954 -17.66 -14.70 45.98
N LYS A 955 -16.84 -14.98 44.97
CA LYS A 955 -15.41 -14.69 44.95
C LYS A 955 -14.87 -14.60 43.52
N SER A 956 -13.74 -13.93 43.34
CA SER A 956 -12.95 -13.97 42.12
C SER A 956 -12.35 -15.36 41.93
N ILE A 957 -12.31 -15.75 40.66
CA ILE A 957 -11.69 -16.97 40.18
C ILE A 957 -10.89 -16.63 38.93
N ALA A 958 -9.78 -17.33 38.73
CA ALA A 958 -9.02 -17.19 37.51
C ALA A 958 -8.41 -18.52 37.09
N LEU A 959 -8.37 -18.76 35.78
CA LEU A 959 -7.51 -19.78 35.19
C LEU A 959 -6.18 -19.14 34.83
N GLY A 960 -5.11 -19.92 34.92
CA GLY A 960 -3.79 -19.51 34.46
C GLY A 960 -2.92 -20.70 34.21
N VAL A 961 -1.77 -20.46 33.57
CA VAL A 961 -0.80 -21.51 33.28
C VAL A 961 0.47 -21.24 34.09
N VAL A 962 0.87 -22.20 34.92
CA VAL A 962 2.02 -22.06 35.84
C VAL A 962 3.01 -23.19 35.61
N ARG A 963 4.31 -22.87 35.55
CA ARG A 963 5.39 -23.84 35.38
C ARG A 963 5.35 -24.89 36.50
N GLY A 964 5.13 -26.16 36.14
CA GLY A 964 4.95 -27.24 37.10
C GLY A 964 3.71 -27.09 37.98
N GLY A 965 2.68 -26.36 37.52
CA GLY A 965 1.53 -25.93 38.29
C GLY A 965 0.79 -27.04 39.06
N LYS A 966 0.77 -28.27 38.53
CA LYS A 966 0.18 -29.43 39.24
C LYS A 966 0.86 -29.72 40.58
N LYS A 967 2.18 -29.52 40.67
CA LYS A 967 2.96 -29.69 41.91
C LYS A 967 2.90 -28.46 42.83
N MET A 968 2.34 -27.35 42.36
CA MET A 968 2.25 -26.08 43.09
C MET A 968 0.91 -25.88 43.80
N MET A 969 0.07 -26.91 43.87
CA MET A 969 -1.27 -26.80 44.43
C MET A 969 -1.25 -26.37 45.90
N GLY A 970 -2.00 -25.32 46.24
CA GLY A 970 -2.02 -24.68 47.56
C GLY A 970 -0.86 -23.71 47.83
N GLN A 971 0.12 -23.57 46.94
CA GLN A 971 1.23 -22.63 47.11
C GLN A 971 0.78 -21.19 46.84
N LYS A 972 1.39 -20.24 47.56
CA LYS A 972 1.19 -18.80 47.34
C LYS A 972 2.19 -18.26 46.33
N LEU A 973 1.70 -17.49 45.37
CA LEU A 973 2.48 -16.80 44.33
C LEU A 973 2.07 -15.33 44.28
N ILE A 974 2.80 -14.55 43.48
CA ILE A 974 2.63 -13.10 43.38
C ILE A 974 2.34 -12.74 41.93
N ILE A 975 1.40 -11.81 41.74
CA ILE A 975 1.18 -11.11 40.48
C ILE A 975 1.65 -9.65 40.66
N PRO A 976 2.81 -9.27 40.10
CA PRO A 976 3.32 -7.92 40.22
C PRO A 976 2.65 -7.00 39.19
N MET A 977 1.91 -6.01 39.68
CA MET A 977 1.32 -4.94 38.88
C MET A 977 2.12 -3.65 39.10
N GLY A 978 2.01 -2.68 38.17
CA GLY A 978 2.78 -1.44 38.26
C GLY A 978 2.58 -0.61 39.54
N LYS A 979 1.48 -0.82 40.28
CA LYS A 979 1.14 -0.11 41.53
C LYS A 979 1.01 -1.00 42.77
N LYS A 980 0.92 -2.32 42.62
CA LYS A 980 0.68 -3.26 43.73
C LYS A 980 1.12 -4.67 43.37
N ASN A 981 1.42 -5.47 44.39
CA ASN A 981 1.57 -6.91 44.25
C ASN A 981 0.29 -7.59 44.75
N ILE A 982 -0.25 -8.50 43.97
CA ILE A 982 -1.44 -9.26 44.33
C ILE A 982 -1.00 -10.67 44.71
N ASN A 983 -1.33 -11.10 45.94
CA ASN A 983 -1.05 -12.47 46.38
C ASN A 983 -2.16 -13.40 45.89
N ILE A 984 -1.75 -14.53 45.33
CA ILE A 984 -2.64 -15.57 44.85
C ILE A 984 -2.26 -16.93 45.43
N THR A 985 -3.23 -17.84 45.49
CA THR A 985 -3.03 -19.25 45.81
C THR A 985 -3.35 -20.09 44.58
N VAL A 986 -2.44 -21.00 44.22
CA VAL A 986 -2.67 -21.97 43.16
C VAL A 986 -3.72 -22.99 43.65
N ALA A 987 -4.77 -23.18 42.86
CA ALA A 987 -5.95 -23.97 43.19
C ALA A 987 -6.35 -24.91 42.05
N ASP A 988 -7.32 -25.78 42.33
CA ASP A 988 -7.91 -26.63 41.30
C ASP A 988 -8.59 -25.76 40.23
N PRO A 989 -8.41 -26.06 38.93
CA PRO A 989 -9.06 -25.29 37.86
C PRO A 989 -10.60 -25.44 37.85
N VAL A 990 -11.16 -26.46 38.52
CA VAL A 990 -12.61 -26.65 38.64
C VAL A 990 -13.11 -26.03 39.95
N PHE A 991 -13.67 -24.83 39.87
CA PHE A 991 -14.12 -24.07 41.04
C PHE A 991 -15.53 -24.43 41.53
N LEU A 992 -16.40 -24.89 40.62
CA LEU A 992 -17.81 -25.18 40.90
C LEU A 992 -18.20 -26.61 40.48
N ASP A 993 -18.89 -27.31 41.38
CA ASP A 993 -19.48 -28.64 41.14
C ASP A 993 -18.50 -29.66 40.55
N LYS A 994 -17.37 -29.90 41.24
CA LYS A 994 -16.33 -30.83 40.77
C LYS A 994 -16.85 -32.26 40.53
N GLU A 995 -17.91 -32.67 41.23
CA GLU A 995 -18.57 -33.97 41.09
C GLU A 995 -19.58 -34.02 39.93
N ASN A 996 -19.81 -32.90 39.23
CA ASN A 996 -20.72 -32.75 38.09
C ASN A 996 -22.17 -33.19 38.39
N LYS A 997 -22.67 -32.91 39.60
CA LYS A 997 -24.05 -33.23 40.01
C LYS A 997 -25.08 -32.45 39.17
N ARG A 998 -24.74 -31.22 38.79
CA ARG A 998 -25.63 -30.27 38.11
C ARG A 998 -25.88 -30.61 36.63
N LEU A 999 -25.04 -31.45 36.00
CA LEU A 999 -25.26 -31.97 34.63
C LEU A 999 -26.57 -32.77 34.49
N ASN A 1000 -27.10 -33.30 35.59
CA ASN A 1000 -28.35 -34.05 35.63
C ASN A 1000 -29.46 -33.29 36.39
N ALA A 1001 -29.29 -31.99 36.64
CA ALA A 1001 -30.20 -31.18 37.46
C ALA A 1001 -30.49 -31.77 38.85
N LYS A 1002 -29.52 -32.52 39.41
CA LYS A 1002 -29.55 -32.97 40.81
C LYS A 1002 -28.87 -31.89 41.64
N LEU A 1003 -29.62 -31.28 42.56
CA LEU A 1003 -29.13 -30.26 43.49
C LEU A 1003 -28.11 -30.83 44.47
#